data_AF-A0A5N6WRF5-F1
#
_entry.id   AF-A0A5N6WRF5-F1
#
_cell.length_a   1.000
_cell.length_b   1.000
_cell.length_c   1.000
_cell.angle_alpha   90.00
_cell.angle_beta   90.00
_cell.angle_gamma   90.00
#
_symmetry.space_group_name_H-M   'P 1'
#
loop_
_entity.id
_entity.type
_entity.pdbx_description
1 polymer ?
#
loop_
_entity_poly.entity_id
_entity_poly.type
_entity_poly.pdbx_seq_one_letter_code
_entity_poly.pdbx_strand_id
1 'polypeptide(L)'
;MPLSSQPSSSNLKRKQPTISSFFTKKPQLSQESTSNGVLEKEERNEEREEVAKQEEGLRENGGTQSNNVDDGEDDVVAPASKRTRTNGSHSQNTTETPKETHVECLLPSDSSQKTELSKFASSPATEGETKERTKERERLHQKFVRRLGGPDCLIGIGRNTATEAVPEEVGEGDEDDEPSPPPAAKGKATAKKGARKLTPMEKQVIDIKRKHMDTVLVVEVGYKFRFFGEDARTAAKELNIVCIPGKFRFDEHPSEAHLDRFASASIPVHRLHVHVKRLVSAGHKVGVVRQMETAALKAAGDNRNAPFGRKLTNLYTKGTYIDDMEGLVGSTASMSATGTSMATGYMLCITETNAKGWGNDEKVHVGIVAVQPATGDIVYDEFEDGFMRSEIETRLLHLAPCEVLIVGDLSKATEKLVQHLSGNKTNVFGDEIRVERAPKAKTAAAESHSHVSSFYAEMMKKANATNDAQASSLLQKVLNLSEQATICLSSMIKHMSEYGLEHVFQLTKYFQHFSSRSHMLLNANTLNSLEIYHNQTDHSTKGSLFWTLDRTQTRFGQRMLRKWVGRPLLNKFRLEERVDAVEELKNSERAALVEQMKCLLGRIKTDLEKSLIRVYYGKCTRPELLTLLQTLQMIAQEFAGVQSPADTGFSSPLISKAVASLPTILEDVVRFLDKINMHAAKNDDKYEFFRESEETDEITEHKLGIGAVEHDLEEHRSTAGEILGKKKVDYVTVAGIEYLIAVENKSPSIKKVPASWVKISGTKAVSRFHTPEVIRLLRQRDQHKEALAAGCDKAYATFLTEISASYQSFRDSVQSLATLDCLISLATIANQPGYVKPEYTNHTCIQVDQGRHPMVEQLLLDSYVPNGIDLDSDKTRALLVTGPNMGGKSSYVRQVALIAIMGQIGSYVPAQSAKLGMLDAVFTRMGAFDNMLAGESTFMVELSETADILKQATPRSLVILDELGRGTSTHDGVAIAQAVLDYMIRSIRSLTLFITHYQHLSSMVHSFPDHELRNVHMRFTESGPTEEEITFLYEVREGVAHRSYGLNVARLANLPATLIELAKQKSAELEQKIHRRRLAGLVRTVGDILADSAKADESLIERLISSAEQL
;
A
#
# COMPACT_ATOMS: atom_id res chain seq x y z
N MET A 1 29.37 44.74 -3.18
CA MET A 1 30.35 45.06 -2.12
C MET A 1 29.60 45.26 -0.82
N PRO A 2 30.15 44.96 0.38
CA PRO A 2 31.56 44.65 0.69
C PRO A 2 31.91 43.16 0.53
N LEU A 3 32.87 42.66 1.33
CA LEU A 3 33.66 41.43 1.20
C LEU A 3 33.65 40.57 2.49
N SER A 4 34.30 39.40 2.42
CA SER A 4 34.59 38.44 3.50
C SER A 4 33.41 37.58 3.98
N SER A 5 33.58 36.32 4.43
CA SER A 5 34.79 35.47 4.55
C SER A 5 34.46 33.98 4.36
N GLN A 6 35.35 33.19 3.76
CA GLN A 6 35.26 31.72 3.76
C GLN A 6 36.18 31.11 4.84
N PRO A 7 35.67 30.23 5.73
CA PRO A 7 36.52 29.31 6.50
C PRO A 7 36.83 28.05 5.67
N SER A 8 38.09 27.65 5.61
CA SER A 8 38.55 26.48 4.86
C SER A 8 38.21 25.16 5.57
N SER A 9 37.21 24.42 5.06
CA SER A 9 36.91 23.06 5.54
C SER A 9 37.86 22.04 4.92
N SER A 10 38.74 21.46 5.74
CA SER A 10 39.68 20.40 5.34
C SER A 10 38.95 19.07 5.11
N ASN A 11 38.33 18.92 3.94
CA ASN A 11 37.60 17.71 3.56
C ASN A 11 38.52 16.48 3.48
N LEU A 12 38.50 15.67 4.54
CA LEU A 12 39.02 14.30 4.56
C LEU A 12 38.24 13.44 3.54
N LYS A 13 38.72 13.42 2.29
CA LYS A 13 38.18 12.62 1.20
C LYS A 13 38.34 11.11 1.49
N ARG A 14 37.41 10.54 2.28
CA ARG A 14 37.11 9.10 2.24
C ARG A 14 36.62 8.78 0.83
N LYS A 15 37.53 8.32 -0.03
CA LYS A 15 37.18 7.73 -1.33
C LYS A 15 36.29 6.52 -1.08
N GLN A 16 34.99 6.64 -1.37
CA GLN A 16 34.16 5.46 -1.63
C GLN A 16 34.52 4.88 -3.00
N PRO A 17 34.27 3.59 -3.25
CA PRO A 17 34.65 2.93 -4.50
C PRO A 17 33.65 3.28 -5.61
N THR A 18 34.15 3.61 -6.81
CA THR A 18 33.34 3.58 -8.03
C THR A 18 33.06 2.13 -8.44
N ILE A 19 32.00 1.88 -9.22
CA ILE A 19 31.71 0.53 -9.74
C ILE A 19 32.90 -0.04 -10.55
N SER A 20 33.63 0.81 -11.28
CA SER A 20 34.88 0.42 -11.97
C SER A 20 35.99 -0.10 -11.05
N SER A 21 36.02 0.32 -9.78
CA SER A 21 37.07 -0.10 -8.83
C SER A 21 36.87 -1.50 -8.23
N PHE A 22 35.77 -2.19 -8.53
CA PHE A 22 35.60 -3.62 -8.23
C PHE A 22 36.42 -4.54 -9.16
N PHE A 23 36.82 -4.05 -10.35
CA PHE A 23 37.42 -4.87 -11.41
C PHE A 23 38.91 -4.57 -11.68
N THR A 24 39.49 -3.54 -11.05
CA THR A 24 40.89 -3.14 -11.26
C THR A 24 41.78 -3.47 -10.06
N LYS A 25 42.82 -4.29 -10.26
CA LYS A 25 43.86 -4.54 -9.25
C LYS A 25 44.65 -3.26 -8.94
N LYS A 26 44.92 -3.01 -7.66
CA LYS A 26 45.96 -2.03 -7.27
C LYS A 26 47.35 -2.56 -7.66
N PRO A 27 48.26 -1.72 -8.16
CA PRO A 27 49.67 -2.10 -8.26
C PRO A 27 50.25 -2.31 -6.86
N GLN A 28 51.09 -3.34 -6.70
CA GLN A 28 51.87 -3.54 -5.47
C GLN A 28 53.09 -2.62 -5.47
N LEU A 29 53.39 -2.04 -4.31
CA LEU A 29 54.63 -1.30 -4.07
C LEU A 29 55.80 -2.28 -3.99
N SER A 30 56.87 -1.99 -4.71
CA SER A 30 58.12 -2.73 -4.64
C SER A 30 58.91 -2.37 -3.38
N GLN A 31 59.15 -3.34 -2.50
CA GLN A 31 60.27 -3.29 -1.56
C GLN A 31 61.03 -4.62 -1.57
N GLU A 32 62.21 -4.57 -2.16
CA GLU A 32 63.45 -5.28 -1.82
C GLU A 32 63.34 -6.62 -1.07
N SER A 33 63.71 -7.71 -1.76
CA SER A 33 64.15 -8.95 -1.12
C SER A 33 65.68 -8.97 -1.00
N THR A 34 66.20 -9.21 0.21
CA THR A 34 67.63 -9.43 0.46
C THR A 34 68.08 -10.79 -0.08
N SER A 35 69.31 -10.86 -0.60
CA SER A 35 69.87 -12.09 -1.16
C SER A 35 70.33 -13.09 -0.09
N ASN A 36 69.92 -14.34 -0.22
CA ASN A 36 70.59 -15.47 0.44
C ASN A 36 71.99 -15.73 -0.17
N GLY A 37 72.84 -16.42 0.59
CA GLY A 37 74.04 -17.06 0.09
C GLY A 37 74.61 -18.07 1.09
N VAL A 38 75.34 -19.07 0.58
CA VAL A 38 76.15 -20.07 1.33
C VAL A 38 75.33 -21.11 2.14
N LEU A 39 75.66 -22.42 2.20
CA LEU A 39 76.17 -23.43 1.23
C LEU A 39 76.18 -24.82 1.93
N GLU A 40 76.39 -25.91 1.17
CA GLU A 40 76.88 -27.25 1.63
C GLU A 40 75.91 -28.14 2.49
N LYS A 41 75.61 -29.40 2.09
CA LYS A 41 76.28 -30.72 2.36
C LYS A 41 76.04 -31.26 3.80
N GLU A 42 75.96 -32.57 4.11
CA GLU A 42 75.99 -33.84 3.34
C GLU A 42 75.38 -35.00 4.18
N GLU A 43 74.98 -36.13 3.54
CA GLU A 43 74.82 -37.49 4.14
C GLU A 43 73.82 -37.71 5.33
N ARG A 44 73.44 -38.94 5.76
CA ARG A 44 73.03 -40.21 5.07
C ARG A 44 72.35 -41.18 6.09
N ASN A 45 71.60 -42.18 5.58
CA ASN A 45 71.13 -43.43 6.22
C ASN A 45 70.05 -43.47 7.35
N GLU A 46 68.99 -44.23 7.02
CA GLU A 46 68.18 -45.22 7.76
C GLU A 46 68.42 -45.55 9.26
N GLU A 47 67.30 -45.76 9.98
CA GLU A 47 67.07 -46.98 10.81
C GLU A 47 65.55 -47.32 10.91
N ARG A 48 65.14 -48.37 11.64
CA ARG A 48 63.90 -49.16 11.39
C ARG A 48 63.05 -49.53 12.64
N GLU A 49 61.94 -50.26 12.35
CA GLU A 49 61.04 -51.05 13.22
C GLU A 49 59.87 -50.27 13.87
N GLU A 50 58.58 -50.61 13.67
CA GLU A 50 57.79 -51.86 13.80
C GLU A 50 57.13 -52.04 15.19
N VAL A 51 56.03 -52.78 15.37
CA VAL A 51 55.43 -53.90 14.60
C VAL A 51 53.91 -53.66 14.38
N ALA A 52 53.24 -54.59 13.67
CA ALA A 52 51.82 -55.00 13.82
C ALA A 52 50.71 -54.24 13.00
N LYS A 53 49.63 -54.91 12.51
CA LYS A 53 49.34 -56.36 12.38
C LYS A 53 48.13 -56.66 11.45
N GLN A 54 48.03 -57.94 11.01
CA GLN A 54 46.84 -58.81 10.78
C GLN A 54 45.55 -58.26 10.09
N GLU A 55 44.92 -58.94 9.12
CA GLU A 55 45.22 -60.23 8.46
C GLU A 55 44.53 -60.37 7.07
N GLU A 56 44.76 -61.48 6.36
CA GLU A 56 44.37 -61.78 4.97
C GLU A 56 42.91 -62.32 4.84
N GLY A 57 42.26 -62.43 3.67
CA GLY A 57 42.62 -62.06 2.28
C GLY A 57 41.99 -63.00 1.23
N LEU A 58 42.33 -62.82 -0.07
CA LEU A 58 42.12 -63.76 -1.21
C LEU A 58 40.63 -64.01 -1.62
N ARG A 59 40.23 -64.25 -2.88
CA ARG A 59 40.85 -64.43 -4.24
C ARG A 59 39.73 -64.14 -5.30
N GLU A 60 39.84 -64.25 -6.63
CA GLU A 60 40.78 -64.78 -7.64
C GLU A 60 40.60 -64.00 -8.99
N ASN A 61 41.24 -64.44 -10.07
CA ASN A 61 41.13 -63.97 -11.46
C ASN A 61 39.92 -64.59 -12.23
N GLY A 62 39.56 -64.20 -13.47
CA GLY A 62 40.05 -63.12 -14.36
C GLY A 62 39.99 -63.51 -15.87
N GLY A 63 40.38 -62.58 -16.77
CA GLY A 63 40.61 -62.83 -18.21
C GLY A 63 39.41 -62.66 -19.19
N THR A 64 39.55 -62.53 -20.53
CA THR A 64 40.72 -62.31 -21.42
C THR A 64 40.26 -61.89 -22.85
N GLN A 65 40.82 -60.82 -23.46
CA GLN A 65 40.86 -60.51 -24.93
C GLN A 65 39.51 -60.28 -25.69
N SER A 66 39.41 -59.67 -26.90
CA SER A 66 40.32 -58.80 -27.71
C SER A 66 39.60 -58.15 -28.93
N ASN A 67 40.03 -56.93 -29.30
CA ASN A 67 40.17 -56.35 -30.67
C ASN A 67 38.96 -56.11 -31.64
N ASN A 68 39.21 -55.15 -32.56
CA ASN A 68 38.55 -54.85 -33.86
C ASN A 68 37.21 -54.04 -33.80
N VAL A 69 37.05 -52.87 -34.46
CA VAL A 69 37.00 -52.52 -35.93
C VAL A 69 35.61 -52.88 -36.52
N ASP A 70 34.84 -52.02 -37.21
CA ASP A 70 35.10 -50.71 -37.89
C ASP A 70 33.86 -49.75 -37.90
N ASP A 71 33.83 -48.77 -38.84
CA ASP A 71 32.70 -48.02 -39.47
C ASP A 71 31.27 -48.64 -39.42
N GLY A 72 30.14 -47.90 -39.58
CA GLY A 72 29.93 -46.51 -40.02
C GLY A 72 28.42 -46.14 -40.26
N GLU A 73 28.19 -45.19 -41.18
CA GLU A 73 26.94 -44.50 -41.62
C GLU A 73 25.72 -45.40 -42.02
N ASP A 74 24.42 -45.00 -41.96
CA ASP A 74 23.70 -43.98 -41.15
C ASP A 74 22.30 -44.51 -40.65
N ASP A 75 21.08 -44.36 -41.20
CA ASP A 75 20.43 -43.56 -42.27
C ASP A 75 18.88 -43.46 -42.01
N VAL A 76 18.12 -42.68 -42.80
CA VAL A 76 16.67 -42.34 -42.68
C VAL A 76 15.70 -43.40 -43.24
N VAL A 77 14.50 -43.59 -42.64
CA VAL A 77 13.17 -43.74 -43.33
C VAL A 77 11.99 -44.04 -42.36
N ALA A 78 10.78 -43.59 -42.73
CA ALA A 78 9.46 -43.94 -42.16
C ALA A 78 8.42 -44.02 -43.32
N PRO A 79 7.10 -44.36 -43.16
CA PRO A 79 6.33 -44.77 -41.96
C PRO A 79 5.37 -46.00 -42.17
N ALA A 80 4.47 -46.27 -41.19
CA ALA A 80 3.16 -46.99 -41.32
C ALA A 80 3.14 -48.52 -41.66
N SER A 81 2.12 -49.34 -41.32
CA SER A 81 0.98 -49.23 -40.36
C SER A 81 0.28 -50.58 -40.07
N LYS A 82 -0.62 -50.60 -39.06
CA LYS A 82 -1.79 -51.50 -38.83
C LYS A 82 -1.61 -53.02 -38.58
N ARG A 83 -2.18 -53.49 -37.45
CA ARG A 83 -3.14 -54.62 -37.42
C ARG A 83 -4.12 -54.50 -36.25
N THR A 84 -5.22 -55.27 -36.27
CA THR A 84 -6.46 -54.99 -35.50
C THR A 84 -7.06 -56.27 -34.89
N ARG A 85 -7.59 -56.22 -33.65
CA ARG A 85 -8.70 -57.03 -33.03
C ARG A 85 -8.67 -56.95 -31.49
N THR A 86 -9.75 -57.04 -30.70
CA THR A 86 -11.21 -56.77 -30.91
C THR A 86 -11.92 -56.62 -29.55
N ASN A 87 -13.01 -55.83 -29.55
CA ASN A 87 -14.15 -55.70 -28.62
C ASN A 87 -14.25 -56.55 -27.33
N GLY A 88 -14.67 -55.89 -26.24
CA GLY A 88 -15.32 -56.52 -25.07
C GLY A 88 -16.01 -55.45 -24.20
N SER A 89 -17.35 -55.44 -24.17
CA SER A 89 -18.15 -54.37 -23.54
C SER A 89 -19.00 -54.89 -22.37
N HIS A 90 -19.02 -54.18 -21.24
CA HIS A 90 -20.26 -53.56 -20.75
C HIS A 90 -20.03 -52.56 -19.61
N SER A 91 -21.15 -52.07 -19.05
CA SER A 91 -21.31 -50.84 -18.28
C SER A 91 -22.26 -51.06 -17.09
N GLN A 92 -22.24 -50.11 -16.15
CA GLN A 92 -23.30 -49.74 -15.17
C GLN A 92 -23.10 -50.11 -13.69
N ASN A 93 -23.44 -49.09 -12.87
CA ASN A 93 -24.08 -49.11 -11.54
C ASN A 93 -23.45 -49.92 -10.39
N THR A 94 -23.13 -49.23 -9.29
CA THR A 94 -24.07 -49.15 -8.14
C THR A 94 -23.68 -48.02 -7.16
N THR A 95 -24.56 -47.77 -6.18
CA THR A 95 -24.56 -46.61 -5.27
C THR A 95 -24.17 -46.98 -3.83
N GLU A 96 -23.84 -45.94 -3.05
CA GLU A 96 -24.09 -45.81 -1.60
C GLU A 96 -23.17 -46.55 -0.59
N THR A 97 -23.47 -46.28 0.69
CA THR A 97 -22.67 -46.45 1.94
C THR A 97 -23.40 -47.48 2.86
N PRO A 98 -23.06 -47.77 4.16
CA PRO A 98 -22.09 -47.16 5.09
C PRO A 98 -21.35 -48.14 6.07
N LYS A 99 -20.62 -47.54 7.03
CA LYS A 99 -20.38 -47.87 8.48
C LYS A 99 -20.44 -49.32 9.03
N GLU A 100 -19.69 -49.71 10.08
CA GLU A 100 -18.89 -48.92 11.05
C GLU A 100 -17.40 -49.39 11.12
N THR A 101 -16.79 -50.14 12.08
CA THR A 101 -17.18 -50.76 13.38
C THR A 101 -15.91 -50.92 14.28
N HIS A 102 -15.71 -52.04 15.02
CA HIS A 102 -14.65 -52.21 16.05
C HIS A 102 -14.13 -53.67 16.19
N VAL A 103 -12.88 -53.85 16.67
CA VAL A 103 -12.50 -54.65 17.89
C VAL A 103 -10.97 -54.61 18.14
N GLU A 104 -10.57 -54.26 19.38
CA GLU A 104 -9.33 -54.62 20.15
C GLU A 104 -7.89 -54.47 19.58
N CYS A 105 -6.79 -54.30 20.37
CA CYS A 105 -6.57 -53.74 21.73
C CYS A 105 -5.03 -53.56 22.00
N LEU A 106 -4.69 -52.97 23.17
CA LEU A 106 -3.40 -52.98 23.90
C LEU A 106 -2.27 -51.98 23.52
N LEU A 107 -1.64 -51.46 24.59
CA LEU A 107 -0.38 -50.69 24.67
C LEU A 107 0.55 -51.40 25.69
N PRO A 108 1.85 -51.03 25.80
CA PRO A 108 2.22 -50.15 26.93
C PRO A 108 3.41 -49.16 26.71
N SER A 109 3.41 -48.07 27.49
CA SER A 109 4.53 -47.32 28.15
C SER A 109 5.99 -47.38 27.62
N ASP A 110 6.86 -46.34 27.66
CA ASP A 110 6.75 -44.99 28.28
C ASP A 110 7.87 -43.99 27.83
N SER A 111 7.74 -42.72 28.24
CA SER A 111 8.81 -41.78 28.66
C SER A 111 9.77 -41.07 27.65
N SER A 112 9.40 -39.81 27.34
CA SER A 112 10.15 -38.59 27.75
C SER A 112 11.25 -37.89 26.91
N GLN A 113 11.28 -36.55 27.11
CA GLN A 113 12.37 -35.55 26.96
C GLN A 113 12.71 -34.85 25.62
N LYS A 114 12.68 -33.51 25.73
CA LYS A 114 13.55 -32.46 25.11
C LYS A 114 13.40 -32.08 23.63
N THR A 115 12.55 -31.08 23.42
CA THR A 115 12.90 -29.91 22.59
C THR A 115 14.01 -29.06 23.23
N GLU A 116 15.05 -28.66 22.49
CA GLU A 116 15.51 -27.26 22.39
C GLU A 116 16.66 -27.10 21.37
N LEU A 117 16.60 -26.05 20.54
CA LEU A 117 17.70 -25.18 20.03
C LEU A 117 17.52 -24.74 18.56
N SER A 118 16.70 -23.71 18.36
CA SER A 118 16.89 -22.72 17.29
C SER A 118 17.26 -21.39 17.93
N LYS A 119 18.49 -20.89 17.70
CA LYS A 119 18.91 -19.55 18.15
C LYS A 119 19.61 -18.81 17.02
N PHE A 120 18.98 -17.73 16.56
CA PHE A 120 19.58 -16.74 15.68
C PHE A 120 20.71 -16.00 16.42
N ALA A 121 21.76 -15.64 15.69
CA ALA A 121 22.81 -14.75 16.19
C ALA A 121 22.40 -13.28 16.02
N SER A 122 22.81 -12.43 16.96
CA SER A 122 22.81 -10.97 16.81
C SER A 122 24.22 -10.41 17.11
N SER A 123 24.54 -9.28 16.50
CA SER A 123 25.90 -8.74 16.38
C SER A 123 26.48 -8.19 17.71
N PRO A 124 27.81 -8.03 17.82
CA PRO A 124 28.49 -8.11 19.11
C PRO A 124 28.47 -6.81 19.95
N ALA A 125 28.66 -6.98 21.25
CA ALA A 125 28.92 -5.91 22.20
C ALA A 125 30.34 -6.02 22.78
N THR A 126 30.91 -4.86 23.11
CA THR A 126 32.29 -4.60 23.58
C THR A 126 32.75 -5.44 24.78
N GLU A 127 34.06 -5.70 24.80
CA GLU A 127 34.77 -6.43 25.87
C GLU A 127 34.72 -5.70 27.23
N GLY A 128 34.77 -6.44 28.35
CA GLY A 128 35.14 -5.87 29.66
C GLY A 128 34.32 -6.21 30.91
N GLU A 129 33.37 -7.15 30.91
CA GLU A 129 32.66 -7.53 32.16
C GLU A 129 33.45 -8.52 33.04
N THR A 130 33.56 -8.22 34.35
CA THR A 130 34.29 -9.03 35.33
C THR A 130 33.49 -10.26 35.80
N LYS A 131 34.20 -11.36 36.10
CA LYS A 131 33.64 -12.68 36.48
C LYS A 131 32.73 -12.69 37.72
N GLU A 132 32.68 -11.61 38.50
CA GLU A 132 31.81 -11.48 39.66
C GLU A 132 30.40 -11.01 39.27
N ARG A 133 30.27 -10.09 38.31
CA ARG A 133 28.97 -9.62 37.81
C ARG A 133 28.18 -10.72 37.10
N THR A 134 28.85 -11.59 36.35
CA THR A 134 28.19 -12.75 35.73
C THR A 134 27.67 -13.72 36.79
N LYS A 135 28.46 -14.05 37.81
CA LYS A 135 28.02 -14.86 38.96
C LYS A 135 26.85 -14.24 39.72
N GLU A 136 26.85 -12.92 39.93
CA GLU A 136 25.72 -12.25 40.59
C GLU A 136 24.45 -12.27 39.72
N ARG A 137 24.58 -12.06 38.40
CA ARG A 137 23.47 -12.19 37.45
C ARG A 137 22.90 -13.61 37.44
N GLU A 138 23.75 -14.64 37.46
CA GLU A 138 23.34 -16.04 37.59
C GLU A 138 22.66 -16.32 38.94
N ARG A 139 23.18 -15.80 40.05
CA ARG A 139 22.59 -15.97 41.39
C ARG A 139 21.21 -15.30 41.51
N LEU A 140 21.04 -14.14 40.87
CA LEU A 140 19.75 -13.44 40.77
C LEU A 140 18.78 -14.19 39.85
N HIS A 141 19.25 -14.72 38.72
CA HIS A 141 18.47 -15.57 37.83
C HIS A 141 18.00 -16.85 38.53
N GLN A 142 18.87 -17.54 39.27
CA GLN A 142 18.51 -18.72 40.08
C GLN A 142 17.51 -18.39 41.19
N LYS A 143 17.61 -17.22 41.85
CA LYS A 143 16.60 -16.73 42.80
C LYS A 143 15.25 -16.43 42.13
N PHE A 144 15.26 -15.94 40.89
CA PHE A 144 14.06 -15.67 40.11
C PHE A 144 13.38 -16.97 39.67
N VAL A 145 14.15 -17.93 39.13
CA VAL A 145 13.67 -19.27 38.77
C VAL A 145 13.13 -20.03 40.00
N ARG A 146 13.80 -19.95 41.17
CA ARG A 146 13.27 -20.54 42.42
C ARG A 146 11.97 -19.90 42.93
N ARG A 147 11.56 -18.71 42.44
CA ARG A 147 10.26 -18.10 42.75
C ARG A 147 9.16 -18.45 41.75
N LEU A 148 9.52 -18.97 40.57
CA LEU A 148 8.59 -19.48 39.56
C LEU A 148 8.62 -21.01 39.62
N GLY A 149 7.83 -21.57 40.55
CA GLY A 149 7.87 -22.99 40.91
C GLY A 149 7.77 -23.94 39.70
N GLY A 150 8.69 -24.92 39.66
CA GLY A 150 8.79 -25.89 38.57
C GLY A 150 7.65 -26.91 38.56
N PRO A 151 7.37 -27.55 37.40
CA PRO A 151 6.15 -28.32 37.17
C PRO A 151 6.27 -29.80 37.58
N ASP A 152 6.45 -30.12 38.86
CA ASP A 152 6.45 -31.51 39.37
C ASP A 152 5.97 -31.61 40.85
N CYS A 153 4.73 -31.19 41.14
CA CYS A 153 4.12 -31.27 42.49
C CYS A 153 2.59 -31.45 42.48
N LEU A 154 2.12 -32.60 42.00
CA LEU A 154 0.75 -33.13 42.12
C LEU A 154 0.87 -34.67 42.23
N ILE A 155 0.21 -35.44 43.12
CA ILE A 155 -0.78 -35.21 44.20
C ILE A 155 -0.50 -36.24 45.32
N GLY A 156 -0.74 -35.90 46.61
CA GLY A 156 -0.50 -36.79 47.76
C GLY A 156 -1.61 -36.75 48.81
N ILE A 157 -2.43 -37.79 48.86
CA ILE A 157 -3.69 -37.95 49.61
C ILE A 157 -3.56 -37.85 51.15
N GLY A 158 -4.26 -36.89 51.77
CA GLY A 158 -5.27 -37.12 52.82
C GLY A 158 -4.92 -37.44 54.30
N ARG A 159 -5.72 -36.83 55.20
CA ARG A 159 -6.08 -37.21 56.60
C ARG A 159 -5.06 -37.08 57.76
N ASN A 160 -5.41 -36.16 58.67
CA ASN A 160 -5.52 -36.28 60.14
C ASN A 160 -4.43 -37.03 60.96
N THR A 161 -3.68 -36.28 61.77
CA THR A 161 -3.58 -36.33 63.27
C THR A 161 -2.65 -35.15 63.69
N ALA A 162 -2.92 -34.31 64.70
CA ALA A 162 -3.08 -34.53 66.16
C ALA A 162 -1.73 -34.90 66.82
N THR A 163 -1.22 -34.21 67.86
CA THR A 163 -1.70 -33.05 68.65
C THR A 163 -0.51 -32.33 69.35
N GLU A 164 -0.79 -31.25 70.12
CA GLU A 164 0.05 -30.71 71.23
C GLU A 164 1.39 -29.99 70.88
N ALA A 165 1.81 -28.91 71.56
CA ALA A 165 1.14 -28.01 72.53
C ALA A 165 1.86 -26.63 72.68
N VAL A 166 1.09 -25.53 72.83
CA VAL A 166 1.07 -24.53 73.95
C VAL A 166 2.40 -23.83 74.41
N PRO A 167 2.45 -22.57 74.92
CA PRO A 167 1.41 -21.55 75.22
C PRO A 167 1.63 -20.10 74.67
N GLU A 168 0.61 -19.23 74.87
CA GLU A 168 0.61 -17.79 75.32
C GLU A 168 1.42 -16.68 74.59
N GLU A 169 1.06 -15.38 74.64
CA GLU A 169 -0.06 -14.63 75.28
C GLU A 169 -0.53 -13.53 74.27
N VAL A 170 -1.84 -13.34 74.02
CA VAL A 170 -2.77 -12.32 74.59
C VAL A 170 -2.34 -10.85 74.39
N GLY A 171 -3.20 -9.91 73.98
CA GLY A 171 -4.60 -10.00 73.52
C GLY A 171 -5.45 -8.77 73.90
N GLU A 172 -6.57 -8.55 73.21
CA GLU A 172 -7.86 -8.01 73.70
C GLU A 172 -8.86 -7.89 72.53
N GLY A 173 -10.16 -7.99 72.81
CA GLY A 173 -11.25 -8.07 71.80
C GLY A 173 -12.62 -7.65 72.36
N ASP A 174 -13.64 -8.46 72.07
CA ASP A 174 -15.01 -8.49 72.67
C ASP A 174 -15.93 -7.27 72.38
N GLU A 175 -17.27 -7.36 72.29
CA GLU A 175 -18.31 -8.42 72.22
C GLU A 175 -19.34 -7.99 71.12
N ASP A 176 -20.44 -8.62 70.70
CA ASP A 176 -21.33 -9.76 71.09
C ASP A 176 -21.70 -10.59 69.81
N ASP A 177 -22.51 -11.68 69.71
CA ASP A 177 -23.31 -12.63 70.52
C ASP A 177 -23.43 -13.98 69.72
N GLU A 178 -23.76 -15.11 70.35
CA GLU A 178 -24.35 -16.29 69.63
C GLU A 178 -25.17 -17.24 70.55
N PRO A 179 -26.36 -17.73 70.12
CA PRO A 179 -27.06 -18.86 70.73
C PRO A 179 -27.06 -20.17 69.88
N SER A 180 -26.91 -21.30 70.59
CA SER A 180 -26.59 -22.65 70.06
C SER A 180 -27.74 -23.48 69.39
N PRO A 181 -27.46 -24.64 68.72
CA PRO A 181 -28.35 -25.22 67.69
C PRO A 181 -29.12 -26.52 68.05
N PRO A 182 -30.13 -26.91 67.23
CA PRO A 182 -30.77 -28.24 67.22
C PRO A 182 -30.20 -29.20 66.13
N PRO A 183 -30.45 -30.53 66.21
CA PRO A 183 -29.75 -31.55 65.43
C PRO A 183 -30.34 -31.92 64.06
N ALA A 184 -29.56 -32.63 63.24
CA ALA A 184 -29.86 -32.94 61.84
C ALA A 184 -30.67 -34.23 61.59
N ALA A 185 -31.57 -34.19 60.59
CA ALA A 185 -32.14 -35.40 59.97
C ALA A 185 -32.54 -35.23 58.49
N LYS A 186 -31.95 -36.08 57.62
CA LYS A 186 -32.48 -36.62 56.35
C LYS A 186 -33.16 -35.68 55.32
N GLY A 187 -32.45 -35.41 54.21
CA GLY A 187 -33.05 -34.75 53.02
C GLY A 187 -32.13 -34.60 51.80
N LYS A 188 -31.54 -35.70 51.28
CA LYS A 188 -30.64 -35.63 50.10
C LYS A 188 -31.43 -35.40 48.79
N ALA A 189 -31.57 -34.14 48.39
CA ALA A 189 -31.82 -33.76 46.99
C ALA A 189 -30.50 -33.29 46.34
N THR A 190 -30.21 -33.76 45.14
CA THR A 190 -28.93 -33.49 44.44
C THR A 190 -28.92 -32.12 43.76
N ALA A 191 -28.39 -31.11 44.45
CA ALA A 191 -28.09 -29.81 43.85
C ALA A 191 -27.09 -29.96 42.70
N LYS A 192 -27.56 -29.85 41.45
CA LYS A 192 -26.70 -29.80 40.25
C LYS A 192 -25.69 -28.65 40.40
N LYS A 193 -24.42 -28.88 40.09
CA LYS A 193 -23.46 -27.78 39.86
C LYS A 193 -24.01 -26.88 38.76
N GLY A 194 -24.43 -25.67 39.12
CA GLY A 194 -24.93 -24.71 38.14
C GLY A 194 -23.80 -24.27 37.21
N ALA A 195 -24.04 -24.30 35.90
CA ALA A 195 -23.15 -23.69 34.92
C ALA A 195 -22.93 -22.20 35.29
N ARG A 196 -21.67 -21.77 35.35
CA ARG A 196 -21.30 -20.41 35.79
C ARG A 196 -21.75 -19.40 34.73
N LYS A 197 -22.87 -18.73 35.01
CA LYS A 197 -23.52 -17.81 34.07
C LYS A 197 -22.65 -16.56 33.83
N LEU A 198 -22.41 -16.26 32.55
CA LEU A 198 -21.81 -15.03 32.05
C LEU A 198 -22.40 -13.77 32.73
N THR A 199 -21.55 -12.77 33.01
CA THR A 199 -22.03 -11.50 33.58
C THR A 199 -22.92 -10.74 32.60
N PRO A 200 -23.81 -9.84 33.07
CA PRO A 200 -24.68 -9.06 32.19
C PRO A 200 -23.93 -8.24 31.13
N MET A 201 -22.73 -7.73 31.45
CA MET A 201 -21.87 -7.03 30.51
C MET A 201 -21.26 -7.97 29.46
N GLU A 202 -20.77 -9.15 29.87
CA GLU A 202 -20.20 -10.12 28.92
C GLU A 202 -21.26 -10.63 27.94
N LYS A 203 -22.50 -10.83 28.38
CA LYS A 203 -23.63 -11.13 27.48
C LYS A 203 -23.84 -10.05 26.43
N GLN A 204 -23.93 -8.79 26.87
CA GLN A 204 -24.05 -7.62 25.97
C GLN A 204 -22.89 -7.56 24.94
N VAL A 205 -21.66 -7.88 25.35
CA VAL A 205 -20.50 -7.95 24.44
C VAL A 205 -20.63 -9.13 23.46
N ILE A 206 -21.05 -10.31 23.91
CA ILE A 206 -21.27 -11.49 23.06
C ILE A 206 -22.39 -11.26 22.05
N ASP A 207 -23.49 -10.60 22.45
CA ASP A 207 -24.63 -10.32 21.57
C ASP A 207 -24.32 -9.23 20.51
N ILE A 208 -23.31 -8.38 20.76
CA ILE A 208 -22.70 -7.52 19.74
C ILE A 208 -21.73 -8.34 18.87
N LYS A 209 -20.82 -9.12 19.47
CA LYS A 209 -19.82 -9.93 18.74
C LYS A 209 -20.45 -10.94 17.79
N ARG A 210 -21.57 -11.57 18.17
CA ARG A 210 -22.37 -12.47 17.31
C ARG A 210 -22.83 -11.83 16.00
N LYS A 211 -22.99 -10.50 15.95
CA LYS A 211 -23.37 -9.76 14.74
C LYS A 211 -22.17 -9.31 13.91
N HIS A 212 -20.98 -9.29 14.51
CA HIS A 212 -19.73 -8.76 13.94
C HIS A 212 -18.56 -9.67 14.30
N MET A 213 -18.66 -10.96 13.96
CA MET A 213 -17.68 -11.99 14.34
C MET A 213 -16.30 -11.75 13.69
N ASP A 214 -16.31 -11.12 12.51
CA ASP A 214 -15.17 -10.67 11.70
C ASP A 214 -14.42 -9.46 12.27
N THR A 215 -15.01 -8.78 13.25
CA THR A 215 -14.62 -7.43 13.69
C THR A 215 -14.03 -7.48 15.10
N VAL A 216 -12.83 -6.92 15.28
CA VAL A 216 -12.16 -6.77 16.59
C VAL A 216 -12.89 -5.70 17.40
N LEU A 217 -13.50 -6.08 18.54
CA LEU A 217 -14.30 -5.15 19.34
C LEU A 217 -13.50 -4.42 20.42
N VAL A 218 -13.65 -3.09 20.43
CA VAL A 218 -13.02 -2.14 21.36
C VAL A 218 -14.11 -1.57 22.26
N VAL A 219 -14.29 -2.15 23.45
CA VAL A 219 -15.50 -1.94 24.28
C VAL A 219 -15.24 -0.97 25.44
N GLU A 220 -16.04 0.08 25.56
CA GLU A 220 -15.94 1.10 26.61
C GLU A 220 -16.42 0.58 27.98
N VAL A 221 -15.54 0.67 28.98
CA VAL A 221 -15.78 0.22 30.36
C VAL A 221 -15.26 1.29 31.32
N GLY A 222 -15.98 2.42 31.41
CA GLY A 222 -15.54 3.61 32.14
C GLY A 222 -14.32 4.26 31.48
N TYR A 223 -13.31 4.64 32.27
CA TYR A 223 -12.12 5.39 31.82
C TYR A 223 -11.19 4.63 30.83
N LYS A 224 -11.54 3.43 30.41
CA LYS A 224 -10.73 2.58 29.51
C LYS A 224 -11.58 1.74 28.56
N PHE A 225 -11.03 1.48 27.38
CA PHE A 225 -11.53 0.44 26.49
C PHE A 225 -10.94 -0.92 26.87
N ARG A 226 -11.70 -1.98 26.65
CA ARG A 226 -11.30 -3.38 26.85
C ARG A 226 -11.55 -4.21 25.60
N PHE A 227 -10.65 -5.14 25.37
CA PHE A 227 -10.80 -6.24 24.43
C PHE A 227 -11.15 -7.52 25.21
N PHE A 228 -11.85 -8.46 24.59
CA PHE A 228 -12.29 -9.72 25.21
C PHE A 228 -12.03 -10.91 24.29
N GLY A 229 -11.72 -12.09 24.85
CA GLY A 229 -11.57 -13.32 24.07
C GLY A 229 -10.40 -13.25 23.09
N GLU A 230 -10.59 -13.79 21.89
CA GLU A 230 -9.59 -13.75 20.82
C GLU A 230 -9.22 -12.31 20.40
N ASP A 231 -10.16 -11.36 20.49
CA ASP A 231 -9.88 -9.93 20.21
C ASP A 231 -8.81 -9.38 21.16
N ALA A 232 -8.71 -9.91 22.39
CA ALA A 232 -7.65 -9.56 23.34
C ALA A 232 -6.30 -10.21 23.01
N ARG A 233 -6.28 -11.36 22.33
CA ARG A 233 -5.05 -11.98 21.80
C ARG A 233 -4.52 -11.17 20.62
N THR A 234 -5.39 -10.84 19.67
CA THR A 234 -5.06 -9.99 18.51
C THR A 234 -4.56 -8.61 18.96
N ALA A 235 -5.29 -7.95 19.87
CA ALA A 235 -4.87 -6.67 20.42
C ALA A 235 -3.52 -6.75 21.15
N ALA A 236 -3.26 -7.82 21.92
CA ALA A 236 -1.98 -8.00 22.59
C ALA A 236 -0.81 -8.14 21.61
N LYS A 237 -0.98 -8.95 20.55
CA LYS A 237 -0.01 -9.17 19.48
C LYS A 237 0.28 -7.88 18.69
N GLU A 238 -0.75 -7.24 18.13
CA GLU A 238 -0.54 -6.10 17.22
C GLU A 238 -0.24 -4.78 17.94
N LEU A 239 -0.68 -4.61 19.20
CA LEU A 239 -0.46 -3.38 19.97
C LEU A 239 0.75 -3.44 20.91
N ASN A 240 1.34 -4.61 21.14
CA ASN A 240 2.34 -4.88 22.19
C ASN A 240 1.82 -4.52 23.59
N ILE A 241 0.66 -5.05 23.96
CA ILE A 241 0.03 -4.85 25.28
C ILE A 241 -0.21 -6.18 25.99
N VAL A 242 -0.25 -6.17 27.32
CA VAL A 242 -0.43 -7.38 28.14
C VAL A 242 -1.84 -7.96 27.95
N CYS A 243 -1.93 -9.22 27.52
CA CYS A 243 -3.15 -10.01 27.60
C CYS A 243 -3.25 -10.65 28.98
N ILE A 244 -4.32 -10.35 29.72
CA ILE A 244 -4.67 -11.06 30.96
C ILE A 244 -5.32 -12.39 30.54
N PRO A 245 -4.83 -13.55 31.02
CA PRO A 245 -5.31 -14.86 30.58
C PRO A 245 -6.76 -15.14 31.02
N GLY A 246 -7.45 -15.94 30.20
CA GLY A 246 -8.85 -16.33 30.36
C GLY A 246 -9.35 -17.04 29.09
N LYS A 247 -10.67 -17.21 28.95
CA LYS A 247 -11.27 -17.78 27.73
C LYS A 247 -10.96 -16.94 26.50
N PHE A 248 -10.54 -17.58 25.42
CA PHE A 248 -10.37 -16.96 24.12
C PHE A 248 -11.62 -17.14 23.26
N ARG A 249 -12.27 -18.30 23.36
CA ARG A 249 -13.47 -18.63 22.61
C ARG A 249 -14.72 -17.96 23.17
N PHE A 250 -15.55 -17.43 22.27
CA PHE A 250 -16.86 -16.86 22.57
C PHE A 250 -17.98 -17.93 22.61
N ASP A 251 -17.70 -19.14 22.11
CA ASP A 251 -18.51 -20.36 22.25
C ASP A 251 -18.21 -21.11 23.56
N GLU A 252 -19.20 -21.82 24.10
CA GLU A 252 -19.03 -22.65 25.32
C GLU A 252 -18.34 -23.99 25.00
N HIS A 253 -17.07 -23.93 24.59
CA HIS A 253 -16.29 -25.11 24.25
C HIS A 253 -15.77 -25.87 25.49
N PRO A 254 -15.85 -27.21 25.56
CA PRO A 254 -15.43 -27.99 26.73
C PRO A 254 -13.97 -27.76 27.18
N SER A 255 -13.06 -27.48 26.25
CA SER A 255 -11.64 -27.22 26.58
C SER A 255 -11.44 -25.99 27.46
N GLU A 256 -12.27 -24.96 27.32
CA GLU A 256 -12.18 -23.69 28.05
C GLU A 256 -13.19 -23.60 29.21
N ALA A 257 -13.94 -24.69 29.49
CA ALA A 257 -14.92 -24.76 30.56
C ALA A 257 -14.34 -24.66 31.99
N HIS A 258 -13.01 -24.81 32.13
CA HIS A 258 -12.28 -24.65 33.39
C HIS A 258 -11.94 -23.19 33.75
N LEU A 259 -12.16 -22.25 32.83
CA LEU A 259 -11.89 -20.83 33.00
C LEU A 259 -13.20 -20.07 33.32
N ASP A 260 -13.10 -19.03 34.16
CA ASP A 260 -14.27 -18.28 34.65
C ASP A 260 -14.52 -16.92 33.99
N ARG A 261 -13.55 -16.41 33.23
CA ARG A 261 -13.57 -15.07 32.62
C ARG A 261 -12.92 -15.12 31.26
N PHE A 262 -13.29 -14.21 30.35
CA PHE A 262 -12.57 -14.01 29.10
C PHE A 262 -11.15 -13.49 29.32
N ALA A 263 -10.25 -13.88 28.43
CA ALA A 263 -8.98 -13.20 28.24
C ALA A 263 -9.25 -11.73 27.92
N SER A 264 -8.43 -10.81 28.41
CA SER A 264 -8.67 -9.39 28.18
C SER A 264 -7.41 -8.53 28.16
N ALA A 265 -7.42 -7.54 27.29
CA ALA A 265 -6.46 -6.45 27.22
C ALA A 265 -7.20 -5.11 27.40
N SER A 266 -6.50 -4.01 27.69
CA SER A 266 -7.15 -2.70 27.87
C SER A 266 -6.26 -1.52 27.55
N ILE A 267 -6.85 -0.44 27.04
CA ILE A 267 -6.19 0.82 26.69
C ILE A 267 -6.96 2.02 27.29
N PRO A 268 -6.28 3.14 27.66
CA PRO A 268 -6.96 4.35 28.12
C PRO A 268 -7.86 4.96 27.03
N VAL A 269 -8.97 5.60 27.40
CA VAL A 269 -9.91 6.24 26.45
C VAL A 269 -9.19 7.23 25.52
N HIS A 270 -8.31 8.08 26.06
CA HIS A 270 -7.56 9.07 25.30
C HIS A 270 -6.51 8.48 24.32
N ARG A 271 -6.27 7.16 24.32
CA ARG A 271 -5.37 6.48 23.37
C ARG A 271 -6.10 5.73 22.26
N LEU A 272 -7.44 5.76 22.23
CA LEU A 272 -8.27 5.00 21.28
C LEU A 272 -7.77 5.13 19.83
N HIS A 273 -7.62 6.36 19.33
CA HIS A 273 -7.22 6.63 17.95
C HIS A 273 -5.88 6.00 17.57
N VAL A 274 -4.86 6.05 18.45
CA VAL A 274 -3.53 5.45 18.20
C VAL A 274 -3.62 3.94 18.04
N HIS A 275 -4.44 3.28 18.87
CA HIS A 275 -4.57 1.82 18.85
C HIS A 275 -5.52 1.32 17.76
N VAL A 276 -6.58 2.07 17.43
CA VAL A 276 -7.45 1.80 16.28
C VAL A 276 -6.66 1.92 14.98
N LYS A 277 -5.89 3.00 14.78
CA LYS A 277 -5.03 3.16 13.58
C LYS A 277 -4.09 1.97 13.41
N ARG A 278 -3.40 1.54 14.48
CA ARG A 278 -2.49 0.37 14.43
C ARG A 278 -3.19 -0.94 14.08
N LEU A 279 -4.38 -1.21 14.61
CA LEU A 279 -5.15 -2.42 14.27
C LEU A 279 -5.67 -2.38 12.82
N VAL A 280 -6.10 -1.21 12.34
CA VAL A 280 -6.56 -1.00 10.97
C VAL A 280 -5.41 -1.13 9.96
N SER A 281 -4.24 -0.57 10.26
CA SER A 281 -3.01 -0.76 9.45
C SER A 281 -2.53 -2.22 9.44
N ALA A 282 -2.88 -3.01 10.46
CA ALA A 282 -2.66 -4.47 10.48
C ALA A 282 -3.77 -5.27 9.74
N GLY A 283 -4.64 -4.61 8.96
CA GLY A 283 -5.67 -5.24 8.12
C GLY A 283 -6.98 -5.60 8.84
N HIS A 284 -7.06 -5.41 10.16
CA HIS A 284 -8.25 -5.77 10.94
C HIS A 284 -9.41 -4.78 10.74
N LYS A 285 -10.63 -5.33 10.70
CA LYS A 285 -11.89 -4.58 10.85
C LYS A 285 -12.10 -4.34 12.35
N VAL A 286 -12.29 -3.09 12.76
CA VAL A 286 -12.28 -2.66 14.17
C VAL A 286 -13.58 -1.96 14.52
N GLY A 287 -14.28 -2.44 15.54
CA GLY A 287 -15.56 -1.90 16.00
C GLY A 287 -15.44 -1.22 17.35
N VAL A 288 -15.72 0.09 17.41
CA VAL A 288 -15.74 0.85 18.67
C VAL A 288 -17.13 0.80 19.28
N VAL A 289 -17.22 0.20 20.46
CA VAL A 289 -18.47 0.01 21.20
C VAL A 289 -18.47 0.96 22.40
N ARG A 290 -19.29 2.01 22.34
CA ARG A 290 -19.42 3.02 23.41
C ARG A 290 -20.59 2.76 24.34
N GLN A 291 -20.58 3.42 25.49
CA GLN A 291 -21.73 3.51 26.39
C GLN A 291 -22.72 4.55 25.85
N MET A 292 -23.99 4.17 25.72
CA MET A 292 -25.07 5.04 25.21
C MET A 292 -25.75 5.87 26.31
N GLU A 293 -25.50 5.51 27.58
CA GLU A 293 -26.11 6.12 28.76
C GLU A 293 -24.99 6.72 29.64
N THR A 294 -25.17 7.97 30.05
CA THR A 294 -24.36 8.66 31.07
C THR A 294 -24.83 8.31 32.49
N ALA A 295 -24.10 8.76 33.51
CA ALA A 295 -24.36 8.34 34.89
C ALA A 295 -25.59 9.02 35.51
N ALA A 296 -25.84 10.32 35.26
CA ALA A 296 -26.97 11.02 35.87
C ALA A 296 -28.30 10.66 35.19
N LEU A 297 -28.36 10.69 33.85
CA LEU A 297 -29.52 10.22 33.08
C LEU A 297 -29.90 8.77 33.43
N LYS A 298 -28.93 7.85 33.54
CA LYS A 298 -29.20 6.47 33.93
C LYS A 298 -29.69 6.32 35.37
N ALA A 299 -29.26 7.18 36.30
CA ALA A 299 -29.75 7.16 37.67
C ALA A 299 -31.21 7.64 37.80
N ALA A 300 -31.68 8.44 36.83
CA ALA A 300 -33.04 8.97 36.76
C ALA A 300 -34.01 8.08 35.96
N GLY A 301 -33.54 7.43 34.89
CA GLY A 301 -34.38 6.59 34.02
C GLY A 301 -34.70 5.20 34.58
N ASP A 302 -35.69 4.53 33.97
CA ASP A 302 -36.21 3.22 34.38
C ASP A 302 -35.12 2.13 34.47
N ASN A 303 -34.10 2.23 33.61
CA ASN A 303 -33.00 1.28 33.47
C ASN A 303 -31.91 1.39 34.56
N ARG A 304 -32.14 2.17 35.63
CA ARG A 304 -31.18 2.46 36.71
C ARG A 304 -30.44 1.24 37.30
N ASN A 305 -31.12 0.10 37.44
CA ASN A 305 -30.54 -1.11 38.06
C ASN A 305 -29.80 -2.06 37.09
N ALA A 306 -29.83 -1.80 35.78
CA ALA A 306 -29.16 -2.63 34.76
C ALA A 306 -27.67 -2.27 34.58
N PRO A 307 -26.85 -3.06 33.87
CA PRO A 307 -25.62 -2.54 33.26
C PRO A 307 -25.94 -1.41 32.27
N PHE A 308 -24.99 -0.47 32.08
CA PHE A 308 -25.08 0.57 31.06
C PHE A 308 -25.35 -0.01 29.65
N GLY A 309 -26.26 0.62 28.91
CA GLY A 309 -26.48 0.36 27.49
C GLY A 309 -25.20 0.59 26.67
N ARG A 310 -24.89 -0.33 25.75
CA ARG A 310 -23.78 -0.23 24.79
C ARG A 310 -24.24 -0.55 23.39
N LYS A 311 -23.64 0.14 22.41
CA LYS A 311 -23.85 -0.09 20.98
C LYS A 311 -22.52 0.06 20.26
N LEU A 312 -22.34 -0.65 19.14
CA LEU A 312 -21.35 -0.29 18.14
C LEU A 312 -21.70 1.13 17.62
N THR A 313 -20.77 2.08 17.73
CA THR A 313 -20.96 3.45 17.24
C THR A 313 -20.17 3.72 15.98
N ASN A 314 -18.94 3.21 15.90
CA ASN A 314 -18.03 3.41 14.78
C ASN A 314 -17.46 2.06 14.36
N LEU A 315 -17.44 1.81 13.05
CA LEU A 315 -16.77 0.67 12.43
C LEU A 315 -15.64 1.22 11.55
N TYR A 316 -14.51 0.53 11.50
CA TYR A 316 -13.33 0.96 10.76
C TYR A 316 -12.65 -0.21 10.05
N THR A 317 -12.29 0.00 8.80
CA THR A 317 -11.38 -0.81 7.98
C THR A 317 -10.33 0.11 7.35
N LYS A 318 -9.40 -0.47 6.60
CA LYS A 318 -8.29 0.25 5.98
C LYS A 318 -8.76 1.28 4.94
N GLY A 319 -9.86 1.03 4.24
CA GLY A 319 -10.48 2.01 3.34
C GLY A 319 -11.39 3.03 4.01
N THR A 320 -12.01 2.69 5.15
CA THR A 320 -13.03 3.52 5.82
C THR A 320 -12.49 4.37 6.98
N TYR A 321 -11.21 4.23 7.35
CA TYR A 321 -10.57 5.01 8.42
C TYR A 321 -10.26 6.46 8.00
N ILE A 322 -11.30 7.29 8.00
CA ILE A 322 -11.23 8.72 7.68
C ILE A 322 -10.75 9.60 8.86
N ASP A 323 -10.58 9.05 10.05
CA ASP A 323 -10.19 9.79 11.27
C ASP A 323 -8.66 10.00 11.42
N ASP A 324 -7.89 9.82 10.35
CA ASP A 324 -6.43 9.97 10.35
C ASP A 324 -5.97 11.43 10.23
N MET A 325 -5.71 12.07 11.37
CA MET A 325 -5.33 13.49 11.49
C MET A 325 -3.83 13.78 11.31
N GLU A 326 -3.07 12.95 10.60
CA GLU A 326 -1.67 13.24 10.26
C GLU A 326 -1.55 14.39 9.23
N GLY A 327 -1.38 15.61 9.74
CA GLY A 327 -0.90 16.76 8.97
C GLY A 327 0.56 16.61 8.55
N LEU A 328 1.08 17.55 7.74
CA LEU A 328 2.34 17.44 6.99
C LEU A 328 3.60 17.06 7.81
N VAL A 329 3.60 17.39 9.11
CA VAL A 329 4.71 17.19 10.06
C VAL A 329 4.64 15.82 10.75
N GLY A 330 3.51 15.12 10.67
CA GLY A 330 3.36 13.73 11.12
C GLY A 330 3.99 12.76 10.12
N SER A 331 4.73 11.78 10.62
CA SER A 331 5.24 10.59 9.90
C SER A 331 6.16 10.81 8.69
N THR A 332 6.26 11.99 8.08
CA THR A 332 7.19 12.26 6.95
C THR A 332 8.66 11.99 7.29
N ALA A 333 9.07 12.19 8.56
CA ALA A 333 10.41 11.86 9.04
C ALA A 333 10.53 10.47 9.72
N SER A 334 9.42 9.80 10.03
CA SER A 334 9.42 8.53 10.80
C SER A 334 8.93 7.31 10.00
N MET A 335 8.26 7.51 8.86
CA MET A 335 7.84 6.46 7.93
C MET A 335 8.58 6.52 6.59
N SER A 336 9.30 7.61 6.30
CA SER A 336 10.37 7.59 5.29
C SER A 336 11.49 6.60 5.66
N ALA A 337 11.63 6.28 6.95
CA ALA A 337 12.51 5.23 7.46
C ALA A 337 12.06 3.80 7.12
N THR A 338 10.81 3.59 6.69
CA THR A 338 10.27 2.25 6.35
C THR A 338 10.09 2.00 4.85
N GLY A 339 10.30 3.01 3.99
CA GLY A 339 10.36 2.87 2.52
C GLY A 339 9.06 2.49 1.79
N THR A 340 8.07 1.95 2.50
CA THR A 340 6.82 1.43 1.94
C THR A 340 5.98 2.52 1.28
N SER A 341 5.52 2.23 0.06
CA SER A 341 4.43 2.98 -0.57
C SER A 341 3.20 2.94 0.34
N MET A 342 2.49 4.07 0.46
CA MET A 342 1.14 4.04 1.01
C MET A 342 0.16 3.65 -0.09
N ALA A 343 -0.71 2.68 0.18
CA ALA A 343 -1.92 2.50 -0.62
C ALA A 343 -2.73 3.81 -0.61
N THR A 344 -3.36 4.15 -1.73
CA THR A 344 -3.97 5.47 -1.93
C THR A 344 -5.18 5.76 -1.04
N GLY A 345 -5.79 4.71 -0.47
CA GLY A 345 -7.07 4.79 0.24
C GLY A 345 -8.29 4.53 -0.64
N TYR A 346 -8.12 4.09 -1.90
CA TYR A 346 -9.25 3.54 -2.67
C TYR A 346 -9.73 2.20 -2.07
N MET A 347 -11.04 2.04 -2.01
CA MET A 347 -11.77 0.79 -1.86
C MET A 347 -12.29 0.39 -3.24
N LEU A 348 -11.96 -0.81 -3.73
CA LEU A 348 -12.36 -1.27 -5.06
C LEU A 348 -13.47 -2.32 -4.98
N CYS A 349 -14.65 -1.99 -5.49
CA CYS A 349 -15.67 -2.99 -5.79
C CYS A 349 -15.35 -3.65 -7.13
N ILE A 350 -15.41 -4.98 -7.20
CA ILE A 350 -15.24 -5.76 -8.44
C ILE A 350 -16.31 -6.84 -8.57
N THR A 351 -16.84 -6.99 -9.78
CA THR A 351 -17.67 -8.13 -10.16
C THR A 351 -17.32 -8.56 -11.58
N GLU A 352 -17.40 -9.86 -11.85
CA GLU A 352 -17.22 -10.40 -13.20
C GLU A 352 -18.42 -11.25 -13.62
N THR A 353 -18.48 -11.51 -14.92
CA THR A 353 -19.27 -12.56 -15.57
C THR A 353 -18.39 -13.23 -16.61
N ASN A 354 -18.42 -14.57 -16.73
CA ASN A 354 -17.74 -15.24 -17.84
C ASN A 354 -18.45 -14.86 -19.15
N ALA A 355 -17.71 -14.31 -20.11
CA ALA A 355 -18.25 -13.85 -21.38
C ALA A 355 -18.25 -14.96 -22.42
N LYS A 356 -17.07 -15.54 -22.69
CA LYS A 356 -16.83 -16.59 -23.69
C LYS A 356 -15.57 -17.40 -23.33
N GLY A 357 -15.54 -18.67 -23.73
CA GLY A 357 -14.35 -19.52 -23.67
C GLY A 357 -13.99 -20.09 -22.29
N TRP A 358 -13.23 -21.18 -22.29
CA TRP A 358 -12.70 -21.87 -21.09
C TRP A 358 -11.20 -22.13 -21.29
N GLY A 359 -10.42 -22.07 -20.21
CA GLY A 359 -8.95 -22.23 -20.29
C GLY A 359 -8.29 -20.98 -20.90
N ASN A 360 -7.33 -21.19 -21.80
CA ASN A 360 -6.53 -20.10 -22.38
C ASN A 360 -7.35 -19.09 -23.22
N ASP A 361 -8.50 -19.53 -23.76
CA ASP A 361 -9.46 -18.67 -24.47
C ASP A 361 -10.51 -18.04 -23.52
N GLU A 362 -10.37 -18.16 -22.20
CA GLU A 362 -11.31 -17.56 -21.24
C GLU A 362 -11.28 -16.03 -21.28
N LYS A 363 -12.40 -15.46 -21.71
CA LYS A 363 -12.73 -14.04 -21.58
C LYS A 363 -13.75 -13.83 -20.47
N VAL A 364 -13.43 -12.91 -19.56
CA VAL A 364 -14.37 -12.41 -18.55
C VAL A 364 -14.78 -10.98 -18.89
N HIS A 365 -16.02 -10.63 -18.61
CA HIS A 365 -16.51 -9.26 -18.64
C HIS A 365 -16.55 -8.72 -17.22
N VAL A 366 -15.88 -7.60 -16.98
CA VAL A 366 -15.55 -7.10 -15.64
C VAL A 366 -16.13 -5.70 -15.46
N GLY A 367 -16.84 -5.49 -14.35
CA GLY A 367 -17.24 -4.17 -13.88
C GLY A 367 -16.50 -3.83 -12.59
N ILE A 368 -16.05 -2.57 -12.48
CA ILE A 368 -15.45 -2.05 -11.25
C ILE A 368 -16.03 -0.70 -10.82
N VAL A 369 -16.08 -0.47 -9.51
CA VAL A 369 -16.35 0.83 -8.90
C VAL A 369 -15.39 1.03 -7.73
N ALA A 370 -14.43 1.93 -7.90
CA ALA A 370 -13.51 2.37 -6.86
C ALA A 370 -13.98 3.67 -6.20
N VAL A 371 -13.88 3.75 -4.88
CA VAL A 371 -14.23 4.94 -4.09
C VAL A 371 -13.12 5.23 -3.08
N GLN A 372 -12.78 6.51 -2.89
CA GLN A 372 -11.80 6.93 -1.88
C GLN A 372 -12.53 7.73 -0.79
N PRO A 373 -12.98 7.11 0.32
CA PRO A 373 -13.79 7.81 1.33
C PRO A 373 -13.07 9.01 1.96
N ALA A 374 -11.74 9.00 1.99
CA ALA A 374 -10.92 10.10 2.50
C ALA A 374 -10.80 11.32 1.56
N THR A 375 -11.30 11.25 0.32
CA THR A 375 -11.29 12.38 -0.64
C THR A 375 -12.61 12.57 -1.40
N GLY A 376 -13.54 11.60 -1.39
CA GLY A 376 -14.75 11.64 -2.20
C GLY A 376 -14.56 11.40 -3.71
N ASP A 377 -13.37 10.97 -4.15
CA ASP A 377 -13.16 10.53 -5.53
C ASP A 377 -13.89 9.20 -5.81
N ILE A 378 -14.63 9.12 -6.93
CA ILE A 378 -15.34 7.90 -7.37
C ILE A 378 -14.92 7.58 -8.82
N VAL A 379 -14.37 6.40 -9.05
CA VAL A 379 -13.89 5.96 -10.36
C VAL A 379 -14.58 4.66 -10.76
N TYR A 380 -15.11 4.57 -11.97
CA TYR A 380 -15.75 3.35 -12.48
C TYR A 380 -15.19 2.97 -13.86
N ASP A 381 -15.28 1.68 -14.21
CA ASP A 381 -14.85 1.15 -15.50
C ASP A 381 -15.59 -0.15 -15.81
N GLU A 382 -15.65 -0.51 -17.09
CA GLU A 382 -16.17 -1.79 -17.57
C GLU A 382 -15.36 -2.22 -18.80
N PHE A 383 -14.94 -3.49 -18.84
CA PHE A 383 -14.08 -4.02 -19.92
C PHE A 383 -14.17 -5.56 -20.04
N GLU A 384 -13.91 -6.10 -21.23
CA GLU A 384 -13.53 -7.51 -21.40
C GLU A 384 -12.05 -7.66 -21.00
N ASP A 385 -11.71 -8.73 -20.27
CA ASP A 385 -10.32 -9.11 -19.95
C ASP A 385 -10.04 -10.55 -20.39
N GLY A 386 -8.80 -10.81 -20.81
CA GLY A 386 -8.32 -12.11 -21.26
C GLY A 386 -7.79 -12.98 -20.13
N PHE A 387 -7.33 -14.19 -20.46
CA PHE A 387 -6.83 -15.19 -19.49
C PHE A 387 -5.75 -14.64 -18.53
N MET A 388 -4.85 -13.76 -19.01
CA MET A 388 -3.78 -13.14 -18.21
C MET A 388 -4.26 -12.07 -17.20
N ARG A 389 -5.50 -11.57 -17.30
CA ARG A 389 -6.08 -10.51 -16.43
C ARG A 389 -5.30 -9.18 -16.41
N SER A 390 -4.70 -8.81 -17.55
CA SER A 390 -3.84 -7.64 -17.71
C SER A 390 -4.58 -6.31 -17.65
N GLU A 391 -5.87 -6.28 -18.05
CA GLU A 391 -6.69 -5.08 -17.92
C GLU A 391 -7.05 -4.83 -16.45
N ILE A 392 -7.42 -5.87 -15.67
CA ILE A 392 -7.62 -5.77 -14.21
C ILE A 392 -6.34 -5.29 -13.51
N GLU A 393 -5.18 -5.90 -13.79
CA GLU A 393 -3.90 -5.50 -13.19
C GLU A 393 -3.58 -4.02 -13.45
N THR A 394 -3.84 -3.54 -14.67
CA THR A 394 -3.66 -2.14 -15.06
C THR A 394 -4.51 -1.20 -14.19
N ARG A 395 -5.78 -1.54 -13.91
CA ARG A 395 -6.65 -0.72 -13.03
C ARG A 395 -6.16 -0.78 -11.58
N LEU A 396 -5.70 -1.95 -11.12
CA LEU A 396 -5.16 -2.14 -9.77
C LEU A 396 -3.89 -1.32 -9.53
N LEU A 397 -2.94 -1.26 -10.47
CA LEU A 397 -1.70 -0.47 -10.33
C LEU A 397 -1.95 1.04 -10.36
N HIS A 398 -2.84 1.51 -11.25
CA HIS A 398 -3.24 2.91 -11.29
C HIS A 398 -3.99 3.36 -10.03
N LEU A 399 -4.93 2.57 -9.52
CA LEU A 399 -5.71 2.92 -8.34
C LEU A 399 -4.95 2.67 -7.02
N ALA A 400 -4.15 1.60 -6.94
CA ALA A 400 -3.49 1.11 -5.73
C ALA A 400 -4.44 0.99 -4.52
N PRO A 401 -5.52 0.17 -4.63
CA PRO A 401 -6.53 0.06 -3.58
C PRO A 401 -5.98 -0.59 -2.31
N CYS A 402 -6.54 -0.18 -1.18
CA CYS A 402 -6.20 -0.72 0.15
C CYS A 402 -7.17 -1.81 0.63
N GLU A 403 -8.34 -1.90 0.00
CA GLU A 403 -9.44 -2.80 0.32
C GLU A 403 -10.18 -3.16 -0.98
N VAL A 404 -10.54 -4.43 -1.16
CA VAL A 404 -11.26 -4.95 -2.33
C VAL A 404 -12.53 -5.67 -1.88
N LEU A 405 -13.68 -5.20 -2.38
CA LEU A 405 -14.99 -5.80 -2.19
C LEU A 405 -15.35 -6.63 -3.42
N ILE A 406 -15.33 -7.95 -3.28
CA ILE A 406 -15.67 -8.91 -4.34
C ILE A 406 -17.17 -9.17 -4.30
N VAL A 407 -17.87 -8.98 -5.42
CA VAL A 407 -19.32 -9.24 -5.53
C VAL A 407 -19.55 -10.49 -6.38
N GLY A 408 -19.89 -11.60 -5.70
CA GLY A 408 -20.07 -12.92 -6.31
C GLY A 408 -18.80 -13.77 -6.33
N ASP A 409 -18.84 -14.83 -7.14
CA ASP A 409 -17.70 -15.71 -7.38
C ASP A 409 -16.78 -15.13 -8.46
N LEU A 410 -15.47 -15.34 -8.32
CA LEU A 410 -14.46 -14.99 -9.33
C LEU A 410 -13.93 -16.25 -10.01
N SER A 411 -13.55 -16.11 -11.28
CA SER A 411 -12.74 -17.09 -12.01
C SER A 411 -11.38 -17.30 -11.34
N LYS A 412 -10.79 -18.49 -11.55
CA LYS A 412 -9.56 -18.91 -10.87
C LYS A 412 -8.35 -18.01 -11.17
N ALA A 413 -8.32 -17.36 -12.34
CA ALA A 413 -7.27 -16.41 -12.70
C ALA A 413 -7.40 -15.10 -11.91
N THR A 414 -8.58 -14.48 -11.90
CA THR A 414 -8.84 -13.25 -11.12
C THR A 414 -8.64 -13.49 -9.61
N GLU A 415 -9.11 -14.63 -9.11
CA GLU A 415 -8.95 -15.04 -7.72
C GLU A 415 -7.45 -15.22 -7.34
N LYS A 416 -6.64 -15.87 -8.20
CA LYS A 416 -5.18 -15.93 -8.03
C LYS A 416 -4.54 -14.54 -8.00
N LEU A 417 -4.93 -13.64 -8.90
CA LEU A 417 -4.39 -12.27 -8.98
C LEU A 417 -4.68 -11.48 -7.69
N VAL A 418 -5.93 -11.52 -7.20
CA VAL A 418 -6.31 -10.86 -5.94
C VAL A 418 -5.61 -11.51 -4.73
N GLN A 419 -5.44 -12.83 -4.71
CA GLN A 419 -4.68 -13.52 -3.65
C GLN A 419 -3.19 -13.17 -3.67
N HIS A 420 -2.57 -13.04 -4.85
CA HIS A 420 -1.19 -12.56 -4.96
C HIS A 420 -1.04 -11.14 -4.39
N LEU A 421 -1.90 -10.21 -4.84
CA LEU A 421 -1.84 -8.80 -4.46
C LEU A 421 -2.29 -8.50 -3.02
N SER A 422 -2.99 -9.41 -2.34
CA SER A 422 -3.31 -9.33 -0.91
C SER A 422 -2.34 -10.11 -0.01
N GLY A 423 -1.79 -11.24 -0.45
CA GLY A 423 -1.12 -12.21 0.42
C GLY A 423 0.33 -11.90 0.82
N ASN A 424 0.99 -10.90 0.23
CA ASN A 424 2.42 -10.63 0.44
C ASN A 424 2.67 -9.22 1.01
N LYS A 425 3.41 -9.13 2.12
CA LYS A 425 3.77 -7.82 2.73
C LYS A 425 4.81 -7.03 1.94
N THR A 426 5.41 -7.64 0.91
CA THR A 426 6.35 -7.03 -0.05
C THR A 426 5.72 -6.84 -1.44
N ASN A 427 4.39 -6.76 -1.54
CA ASN A 427 3.72 -6.47 -2.80
C ASN A 427 4.00 -5.05 -3.30
N VAL A 428 3.74 -4.81 -4.59
CA VAL A 428 3.97 -3.52 -5.30
C VAL A 428 3.35 -2.31 -4.58
N PHE A 429 2.30 -2.53 -3.79
CA PHE A 429 1.60 -1.49 -3.02
C PHE A 429 2.22 -1.19 -1.63
N GLY A 430 3.25 -1.93 -1.21
CA GLY A 430 3.97 -1.76 0.06
C GLY A 430 3.21 -2.18 1.32
N ASP A 431 2.00 -2.70 1.19
CA ASP A 431 1.06 -2.89 2.31
C ASP A 431 -0.03 -3.93 1.96
N GLU A 432 -0.61 -4.59 2.96
CA GLU A 432 -1.49 -5.77 2.82
C GLU A 432 -2.93 -5.38 2.40
N ILE A 433 -3.40 -5.80 1.23
CA ILE A 433 -4.75 -5.45 0.75
C ILE A 433 -5.81 -6.28 1.49
N ARG A 434 -6.76 -5.60 2.16
CA ARG A 434 -7.93 -6.25 2.76
C ARG A 434 -8.88 -6.77 1.67
N VAL A 435 -9.35 -8.00 1.78
CA VAL A 435 -10.38 -8.56 0.88
C VAL A 435 -11.66 -8.84 1.67
N GLU A 436 -12.80 -8.41 1.13
CA GLU A 436 -14.15 -8.63 1.69
C GLU A 436 -15.07 -9.16 0.57
N ARG A 437 -16.10 -9.94 0.90
CA ARG A 437 -16.97 -10.59 -0.11
C ARG A 437 -18.45 -10.38 0.16
N ALA A 438 -19.20 -10.06 -0.90
CA ALA A 438 -20.65 -9.95 -0.92
C ALA A 438 -21.27 -10.97 -1.89
N PRO A 439 -22.41 -11.59 -1.57
CA PRO A 439 -23.07 -12.56 -2.45
C PRO A 439 -23.74 -11.88 -3.66
N LYS A 440 -23.60 -12.48 -4.85
CA LYS A 440 -24.26 -12.04 -6.10
C LYS A 440 -25.52 -12.89 -6.35
N ALA A 441 -26.70 -12.32 -6.10
CA ALA A 441 -27.97 -12.98 -6.41
C ALA A 441 -28.19 -13.11 -7.93
N LYS A 442 -29.00 -14.10 -8.36
CA LYS A 442 -29.35 -14.25 -9.80
C LYS A 442 -30.12 -13.06 -10.36
N THR A 443 -30.81 -12.33 -9.50
CA THR A 443 -31.59 -11.11 -9.75
C THR A 443 -30.82 -9.81 -9.45
N ALA A 444 -29.52 -9.91 -9.13
CA ALA A 444 -28.70 -8.79 -8.63
C ALA A 444 -28.68 -7.56 -9.56
N ALA A 445 -28.79 -7.73 -10.88
CA ALA A 445 -28.87 -6.62 -11.83
C ALA A 445 -30.09 -5.73 -11.58
N ALA A 446 -31.29 -6.31 -11.60
CA ALA A 446 -32.55 -5.60 -11.38
C ALA A 446 -32.67 -5.07 -9.94
N GLU A 447 -32.27 -5.86 -8.95
CA GLU A 447 -32.20 -5.43 -7.55
C GLU A 447 -31.26 -4.23 -7.36
N SER A 448 -30.11 -4.24 -8.03
CA SER A 448 -29.12 -3.16 -7.91
C SER A 448 -29.57 -1.89 -8.60
N HIS A 449 -30.14 -1.99 -9.81
CA HIS A 449 -30.70 -0.82 -10.50
C HIS A 449 -31.86 -0.21 -9.70
N SER A 450 -32.73 -1.04 -9.12
CA SER A 450 -33.81 -0.59 -8.22
C SER A 450 -33.28 0.08 -6.95
N HIS A 451 -32.30 -0.54 -6.29
CA HIS A 451 -31.65 -0.01 -5.07
C HIS A 451 -30.97 1.33 -5.33
N VAL A 452 -30.12 1.42 -6.37
CA VAL A 452 -29.46 2.68 -6.79
C VAL A 452 -30.50 3.75 -7.14
N SER A 453 -31.56 3.40 -7.89
CA SER A 453 -32.65 4.34 -8.21
C SER A 453 -33.36 4.86 -6.96
N SER A 454 -33.65 3.99 -5.97
CA SER A 454 -34.29 4.40 -4.71
C SER A 454 -33.41 5.33 -3.87
N PHE A 455 -32.10 5.06 -3.79
CA PHE A 455 -31.13 5.89 -3.08
C PHE A 455 -31.09 7.32 -3.64
N TYR A 456 -30.93 7.46 -4.96
CA TYR A 456 -30.92 8.77 -5.61
C TYR A 456 -32.30 9.45 -5.63
N ALA A 457 -33.40 8.70 -5.69
CA ALA A 457 -34.75 9.27 -5.56
C ALA A 457 -35.06 9.80 -4.14
N GLU A 458 -34.50 9.19 -3.09
CA GLU A 458 -34.55 9.75 -1.73
C GLU A 458 -33.71 11.03 -1.60
N MET A 459 -32.53 11.09 -2.22
CA MET A 459 -31.71 12.31 -2.23
C MET A 459 -32.46 13.49 -2.83
N MET A 460 -33.09 13.32 -4.01
CA MET A 460 -33.81 14.40 -4.68
C MET A 460 -34.95 14.97 -3.82
N LYS A 461 -35.59 14.12 -3.00
CA LYS A 461 -36.59 14.54 -2.01
C LYS A 461 -35.97 15.30 -0.82
N LYS A 462 -34.82 14.85 -0.31
CA LYS A 462 -34.13 15.47 0.83
C LYS A 462 -33.49 16.82 0.48
N ALA A 463 -33.07 17.01 -0.76
CA ALA A 463 -32.36 18.21 -1.21
C ALA A 463 -33.26 19.41 -1.60
N ASN A 464 -34.60 19.24 -1.64
CA ASN A 464 -35.55 20.20 -2.23
C ASN A 464 -35.17 20.65 -3.68
N ALA A 465 -34.38 19.85 -4.38
CA ALA A 465 -33.67 20.24 -5.59
C ALA A 465 -34.50 20.01 -6.87
N THR A 466 -35.66 20.65 -6.98
CA THR A 466 -36.48 20.61 -8.22
C THR A 466 -35.85 21.40 -9.38
N ASN A 467 -34.91 22.30 -9.10
CA ASN A 467 -34.42 23.31 -10.04
C ASN A 467 -32.96 23.10 -10.50
N ASP A 468 -32.22 22.14 -9.94
CA ASP A 468 -30.82 21.90 -10.34
C ASP A 468 -30.73 20.95 -11.54
N ALA A 469 -30.63 21.55 -12.73
CA ALA A 469 -30.48 20.84 -13.99
C ALA A 469 -29.12 20.11 -14.12
N GLN A 470 -28.06 20.58 -13.44
CA GLN A 470 -26.76 19.90 -13.46
C GLN A 470 -26.78 18.66 -12.57
N ALA A 471 -27.31 18.76 -11.34
CA ALA A 471 -27.51 17.60 -10.48
C ALA A 471 -28.38 16.54 -11.18
N SER A 472 -29.46 16.95 -11.84
CA SER A 472 -30.34 16.07 -12.62
C SER A 472 -29.60 15.38 -13.78
N SER A 473 -28.75 16.11 -14.52
CA SER A 473 -27.94 15.53 -15.61
C SER A 473 -26.87 14.56 -15.10
N LEU A 474 -26.22 14.87 -13.96
CA LEU A 474 -25.26 13.96 -13.32
C LEU A 474 -25.94 12.70 -12.79
N LEU A 475 -27.14 12.82 -12.21
CA LEU A 475 -27.95 11.69 -11.73
C LEU A 475 -28.38 10.79 -12.91
N GLN A 476 -28.75 11.36 -14.07
CA GLN A 476 -28.96 10.58 -15.29
C GLN A 476 -27.72 9.81 -15.75
N LYS A 477 -26.50 10.36 -15.62
CA LYS A 477 -25.26 9.62 -15.94
C LYS A 477 -25.06 8.42 -15.01
N VAL A 478 -25.41 8.54 -13.72
CA VAL A 478 -25.31 7.44 -12.75
C VAL A 478 -26.38 6.38 -12.99
N LEU A 479 -27.60 6.75 -13.42
CA LEU A 479 -28.64 5.79 -13.81
C LEU A 479 -28.37 5.11 -15.15
N ASN A 480 -27.59 5.75 -16.03
CA ASN A 480 -27.12 5.19 -17.31
C ASN A 480 -25.79 4.42 -17.19
N LEU A 481 -25.35 4.07 -15.96
CA LEU A 481 -24.26 3.12 -15.77
C LEU A 481 -24.64 1.73 -16.26
N SER A 482 -23.66 0.97 -16.72
CA SER A 482 -23.85 -0.41 -17.18
C SER A 482 -24.18 -1.38 -16.04
N GLU A 483 -24.59 -2.59 -16.41
CA GLU A 483 -25.10 -3.58 -15.45
C GLU A 483 -24.06 -3.96 -14.38
N GLN A 484 -22.84 -4.32 -14.78
CA GLN A 484 -21.81 -4.76 -13.83
C GLN A 484 -21.30 -3.59 -12.96
N ALA A 485 -21.21 -2.37 -13.51
CA ALA A 485 -20.91 -1.17 -12.75
C ALA A 485 -22.03 -0.83 -11.74
N THR A 486 -23.30 -0.99 -12.12
CA THR A 486 -24.46 -0.77 -11.25
C THR A 486 -24.53 -1.80 -10.11
N ILE A 487 -24.21 -3.08 -10.38
CA ILE A 487 -24.06 -4.13 -9.35
C ILE A 487 -22.95 -3.76 -8.36
N CYS A 488 -21.80 -3.31 -8.85
CA CYS A 488 -20.69 -2.86 -8.01
C CYS A 488 -21.07 -1.64 -7.15
N LEU A 489 -21.71 -0.62 -7.74
CA LEU A 489 -22.15 0.58 -7.04
C LEU A 489 -23.17 0.24 -5.93
N SER A 490 -24.19 -0.58 -6.25
CA SER A 490 -25.19 -1.04 -5.29
C SER A 490 -24.58 -1.78 -4.09
N SER A 491 -23.64 -2.68 -4.33
CA SER A 491 -22.94 -3.41 -3.27
C SER A 491 -22.01 -2.51 -2.45
N MET A 492 -21.32 -1.55 -3.08
CA MET A 492 -20.46 -0.60 -2.35
C MET A 492 -21.27 0.41 -1.53
N ILE A 493 -22.46 0.85 -2.00
CA ILE A 493 -23.39 1.64 -1.18
C ILE A 493 -23.79 0.85 0.07
N LYS A 494 -24.22 -0.40 -0.08
CA LYS A 494 -24.59 -1.28 1.05
C LYS A 494 -23.45 -1.46 2.04
N HIS A 495 -22.23 -1.73 1.54
CA HIS A 495 -21.02 -1.83 2.38
C HIS A 495 -20.78 -0.53 3.14
N MET A 496 -20.73 0.62 2.46
CA MET A 496 -20.43 1.92 3.09
C MET A 496 -21.50 2.42 4.07
N SER A 497 -22.76 2.00 3.92
CA SER A 497 -23.81 2.23 4.94
C SER A 497 -23.53 1.55 6.28
N GLU A 498 -22.77 0.44 6.34
CA GLU A 498 -22.36 -0.17 7.63
C GLU A 498 -21.39 0.72 8.43
N TYR A 499 -20.73 1.69 7.76
CA TYR A 499 -19.74 2.60 8.34
C TYR A 499 -20.27 4.04 8.51
N GLY A 500 -21.49 4.31 8.02
CA GLY A 500 -22.05 5.67 7.92
C GLY A 500 -21.17 6.57 7.04
N LEU A 501 -20.91 6.14 5.80
CA LEU A 501 -20.10 6.82 4.79
C LEU A 501 -20.74 6.84 3.39
N GLU A 502 -21.94 6.26 3.22
CA GLU A 502 -22.68 6.19 1.96
C GLU A 502 -22.97 7.57 1.34
N HIS A 503 -22.95 8.63 2.16
CA HIS A 503 -23.06 10.03 1.74
C HIS A 503 -22.03 10.41 0.65
N VAL A 504 -20.90 9.70 0.53
CA VAL A 504 -19.93 9.92 -0.54
C VAL A 504 -20.55 9.83 -1.95
N PHE A 505 -21.51 8.93 -2.15
CA PHE A 505 -22.16 8.72 -3.45
C PHE A 505 -23.12 9.86 -3.84
N GLN A 506 -23.40 10.78 -2.92
CA GLN A 506 -24.16 12.00 -3.19
C GLN A 506 -23.34 13.03 -3.98
N LEU A 507 -22.01 12.93 -3.97
CA LEU A 507 -21.09 13.86 -4.62
C LEU A 507 -20.92 13.57 -6.13
N THR A 508 -22.05 13.53 -6.86
CA THR A 508 -22.16 13.04 -8.25
C THR A 508 -21.21 13.69 -9.26
N LYS A 509 -20.72 14.91 -8.98
CA LYS A 509 -19.70 15.62 -9.78
C LYS A 509 -18.39 14.84 -9.95
N TYR A 510 -18.03 13.98 -8.99
CA TYR A 510 -16.73 13.28 -8.97
C TYR A 510 -16.78 11.83 -9.46
N PHE A 511 -17.87 11.39 -10.10
CA PHE A 511 -17.91 10.13 -10.85
C PHE A 511 -17.09 10.24 -12.13
N GLN A 512 -15.96 9.52 -12.21
CA GLN A 512 -15.05 9.53 -13.35
C GLN A 512 -14.93 8.14 -13.99
N HIS A 513 -15.06 8.07 -15.32
CA HIS A 513 -14.74 6.85 -16.07
C HIS A 513 -13.22 6.66 -16.09
N PHE A 514 -12.72 5.45 -15.81
CA PHE A 514 -11.28 5.16 -15.82
C PHE A 514 -10.74 5.20 -17.26
N SER A 515 -11.30 4.38 -18.16
CA SER A 515 -10.87 4.24 -19.56
C SER A 515 -11.34 5.39 -20.48
N SER A 516 -11.40 6.62 -19.99
CA SER A 516 -11.73 7.81 -20.80
C SER A 516 -10.63 8.06 -21.86
N ARG A 517 -11.01 8.09 -23.14
CA ARG A 517 -10.13 8.36 -24.31
C ARG A 517 -9.52 9.78 -24.36
N SER A 518 -9.44 10.47 -23.23
CA SER A 518 -8.72 11.73 -23.04
C SER A 518 -7.26 11.55 -22.59
N HIS A 519 -6.89 10.34 -22.17
CA HIS A 519 -5.57 10.02 -21.60
C HIS A 519 -4.86 8.88 -22.33
N MET A 520 -3.53 8.96 -22.34
CA MET A 520 -2.64 7.92 -22.85
C MET A 520 -2.81 6.64 -22.03
N LEU A 521 -2.88 5.51 -22.73
CA LEU A 521 -2.91 4.20 -22.08
C LEU A 521 -1.49 3.78 -21.70
N LEU A 522 -1.29 3.51 -20.41
CA LEU A 522 -0.08 2.91 -19.83
C LEU A 522 -0.51 1.61 -19.17
N ASN A 523 -0.22 0.47 -19.78
CA ASN A 523 -0.62 -0.82 -19.23
C ASN A 523 0.25 -1.23 -18.01
N ALA A 524 -0.16 -2.27 -17.29
CA ALA A 524 0.53 -2.78 -16.10
C ALA A 524 2.03 -3.02 -16.32
N ASN A 525 2.40 -3.73 -17.40
CA ASN A 525 3.81 -3.98 -17.74
C ASN A 525 4.54 -2.63 -17.96
N THR A 526 3.96 -1.68 -18.71
CA THR A 526 4.57 -0.36 -18.95
C THR A 526 4.78 0.45 -17.67
N LEU A 527 3.81 0.46 -16.74
CA LEU A 527 3.96 1.15 -15.44
C LEU A 527 5.13 0.58 -14.63
N ASN A 528 5.28 -0.74 -14.62
CA ASN A 528 6.30 -1.45 -13.87
C ASN A 528 7.67 -1.36 -14.56
N SER A 529 7.74 -1.61 -15.87
CA SER A 529 8.96 -1.66 -16.69
C SER A 529 9.59 -0.31 -16.96
N LEU A 530 8.83 0.78 -16.92
CA LEU A 530 9.34 2.16 -16.94
C LEU A 530 9.45 2.78 -15.54
N GLU A 531 9.15 2.04 -14.47
CA GLU A 531 9.27 2.48 -13.07
C GLU A 531 8.54 3.81 -12.81
N ILE A 532 7.28 3.89 -13.28
CA ILE A 532 6.51 5.15 -13.31
C ILE A 532 6.13 5.64 -11.91
N TYR A 533 5.65 4.74 -11.05
CA TYR A 533 5.26 5.05 -9.67
C TYR A 533 6.30 4.58 -8.64
N HIS A 534 6.89 3.40 -8.87
CA HIS A 534 7.76 2.68 -7.95
C HIS A 534 8.93 2.08 -8.74
N ASN A 535 10.05 1.83 -8.07
CA ASN A 535 11.14 1.07 -8.66
C ASN A 535 10.91 -0.47 -8.52
N GLN A 536 11.66 -1.25 -9.30
CA GLN A 536 11.61 -2.72 -9.28
C GLN A 536 12.55 -3.37 -8.24
N THR A 537 13.34 -2.60 -7.48
CA THR A 537 14.42 -3.13 -6.62
C THR A 537 14.08 -3.16 -5.12
N ASP A 538 13.37 -2.16 -4.61
CA ASP A 538 12.87 -2.10 -3.22
C ASP A 538 11.38 -1.74 -3.12
N HIS A 539 10.70 -1.54 -4.26
CA HIS A 539 9.29 -1.11 -4.38
C HIS A 539 8.95 0.21 -3.66
N SER A 540 9.95 0.99 -3.26
CA SER A 540 9.73 2.36 -2.82
C SER A 540 9.44 3.28 -4.01
N THR A 541 8.91 4.47 -3.71
CA THR A 541 8.74 5.52 -4.71
C THR A 541 10.07 6.16 -5.13
N LYS A 542 11.15 6.00 -4.35
CA LYS A 542 12.42 6.67 -4.64
C LYS A 542 13.02 6.14 -5.95
N GLY A 543 13.44 7.05 -6.82
CA GLY A 543 13.99 6.70 -8.13
C GLY A 543 12.94 6.42 -9.22
N SER A 544 11.64 6.52 -8.93
CA SER A 544 10.58 6.44 -9.94
C SER A 544 10.40 7.75 -10.72
N LEU A 545 9.69 7.70 -11.85
CA LEU A 545 9.33 8.93 -12.58
C LEU A 545 8.49 9.88 -11.70
N PHE A 546 7.54 9.35 -10.93
CA PHE A 546 6.72 10.14 -10.02
C PHE A 546 7.58 10.88 -8.99
N TRP A 547 8.54 10.22 -8.34
CA TRP A 547 9.48 10.88 -7.41
C TRP A 547 10.39 11.91 -8.09
N THR A 548 10.79 11.65 -9.34
CA THR A 548 11.60 12.58 -10.15
C THR A 548 10.87 13.92 -10.34
N LEU A 549 9.55 13.85 -10.57
CA LEU A 549 8.67 15.00 -10.86
C LEU A 549 8.06 15.67 -9.60
N ASP A 550 7.94 14.96 -8.48
CA ASP A 550 7.25 15.45 -7.28
C ASP A 550 8.10 16.45 -6.47
N ARG A 551 7.68 17.72 -6.57
CA ARG A 551 8.12 18.88 -5.77
C ARG A 551 6.90 19.60 -5.17
N THR A 552 5.77 18.90 -5.05
CA THR A 552 4.53 19.46 -4.50
C THR A 552 4.67 19.75 -3.01
N GLN A 553 3.98 20.78 -2.52
CA GLN A 553 4.02 21.18 -1.11
C GLN A 553 2.81 20.65 -0.32
N THR A 554 1.72 20.30 -0.99
CA THR A 554 0.47 19.86 -0.37
C THR A 554 0.14 18.40 -0.69
N ARG A 555 -0.56 17.71 0.23
CA ARG A 555 -0.96 16.31 0.01
C ARG A 555 -1.97 16.13 -1.13
N PHE A 556 -2.81 17.14 -1.38
CA PHE A 556 -3.77 17.13 -2.48
C PHE A 556 -3.09 17.43 -3.83
N GLY A 557 -2.09 18.33 -3.87
CA GLY A 557 -1.19 18.49 -5.01
C GLY A 557 -0.46 17.18 -5.34
N GLN A 558 0.17 16.54 -4.35
CA GLN A 558 0.84 15.25 -4.49
C GLN A 558 -0.08 14.16 -5.09
N ARG A 559 -1.33 14.05 -4.61
CA ARG A 559 -2.34 13.13 -5.17
C ARG A 559 -2.71 13.48 -6.60
N MET A 560 -2.89 14.77 -6.92
CA MET A 560 -3.23 15.22 -8.27
C MET A 560 -2.07 14.97 -9.25
N LEU A 561 -0.83 15.21 -8.85
CA LEU A 561 0.36 14.91 -9.65
C LEU A 561 0.46 13.41 -9.94
N ARG A 562 0.21 12.53 -8.96
CA ARG A 562 0.17 11.06 -9.20
C ARG A 562 -0.90 10.68 -10.24
N LYS A 563 -2.06 11.35 -10.23
CA LYS A 563 -3.12 11.17 -11.25
C LYS A 563 -2.65 11.67 -12.63
N TRP A 564 -1.90 12.78 -12.72
CA TRP A 564 -1.37 13.29 -13.99
C TRP A 564 -0.25 12.40 -14.57
N VAL A 565 0.70 11.95 -13.75
CA VAL A 565 1.85 11.13 -14.18
C VAL A 565 1.41 9.80 -14.78
N GLY A 566 0.41 9.15 -14.18
CA GLY A 566 -0.16 7.92 -14.74
C GLY A 566 -1.20 8.12 -15.85
N ARG A 567 -1.60 9.36 -16.16
CA ARG A 567 -2.59 9.63 -17.22
C ARG A 567 -2.18 10.83 -18.09
N PRO A 568 -1.09 10.72 -18.88
CA PRO A 568 -0.67 11.75 -19.84
C PRO A 568 -1.81 12.14 -20.79
N LEU A 569 -1.79 13.35 -21.33
CA LEU A 569 -2.89 13.92 -22.12
C LEU A 569 -2.82 13.49 -23.59
N LEU A 570 -3.98 13.22 -24.20
CA LEU A 570 -4.12 13.01 -25.65
C LEU A 570 -4.60 14.25 -26.42
N ASN A 571 -5.15 15.23 -25.72
CA ASN A 571 -5.63 16.47 -26.32
C ASN A 571 -4.49 17.49 -26.36
N LYS A 572 -3.96 17.77 -27.57
CA LYS A 572 -2.85 18.69 -27.80
C LYS A 572 -3.10 20.08 -27.19
N PHE A 573 -4.28 20.68 -27.42
CA PHE A 573 -4.60 22.02 -26.90
C PHE A 573 -4.53 22.10 -25.37
N ARG A 574 -5.04 21.08 -24.65
CA ARG A 574 -4.93 21.01 -23.17
C ARG A 574 -3.51 20.74 -22.68
N LEU A 575 -2.66 20.14 -23.53
CA LEU A 575 -1.26 19.91 -23.24
C LEU A 575 -0.45 21.20 -23.39
N GLU A 576 -0.70 21.96 -24.47
CA GLU A 576 -0.14 23.29 -24.69
C GLU A 576 -0.59 24.27 -23.59
N GLU A 577 -1.90 24.34 -23.25
CA GLU A 577 -2.43 25.15 -22.13
C GLU A 577 -1.71 24.87 -20.79
N ARG A 578 -1.26 23.63 -20.57
CA ARG A 578 -0.47 23.22 -19.39
C ARG A 578 1.02 23.58 -19.52
N VAL A 579 1.66 23.36 -20.65
CA VAL A 579 3.09 23.68 -20.83
C VAL A 579 3.32 25.20 -20.86
N ASP A 580 2.39 25.96 -21.45
CA ASP A 580 2.44 27.43 -21.45
C ASP A 580 2.23 28.00 -20.03
N ALA A 581 1.42 27.34 -19.20
CA ALA A 581 1.35 27.65 -17.76
C ALA A 581 2.68 27.38 -17.04
N VAL A 582 3.35 26.26 -17.34
CA VAL A 582 4.66 25.91 -16.78
C VAL A 582 5.75 26.89 -17.25
N GLU A 583 5.66 27.40 -18.48
CA GLU A 583 6.54 28.44 -19.01
C GLU A 583 6.34 29.80 -18.33
N GLU A 584 5.08 30.23 -18.13
CA GLU A 584 4.80 31.50 -17.42
C GLU A 584 5.25 31.45 -15.96
N LEU A 585 5.08 30.31 -15.26
CA LEU A 585 5.60 30.10 -13.90
C LEU A 585 7.13 30.01 -13.83
N LYS A 586 7.81 29.77 -14.95
CA LYS A 586 9.28 29.82 -15.07
C LYS A 586 9.80 31.23 -15.39
N ASN A 587 8.97 32.12 -15.93
CA ASN A 587 9.38 33.48 -16.31
C ASN A 587 9.77 34.31 -15.06
N SER A 588 10.96 34.90 -15.10
CA SER A 588 11.52 35.73 -14.01
C SER A 588 10.67 36.97 -13.70
N GLU A 589 9.93 37.50 -14.68
CA GLU A 589 9.01 38.64 -14.47
C GLU A 589 7.84 38.32 -13.52
N ARG A 590 7.43 37.04 -13.44
CA ARG A 590 6.36 36.57 -12.56
C ARG A 590 6.86 35.98 -11.24
N ALA A 591 8.18 35.91 -11.04
CA ALA A 591 8.80 35.22 -9.90
C ALA A 591 8.27 35.67 -8.52
N ALA A 592 7.91 36.95 -8.35
CA ALA A 592 7.32 37.46 -7.11
C ALA A 592 5.94 36.83 -6.80
N LEU A 593 5.07 36.71 -7.81
CA LEU A 593 3.76 36.05 -7.66
C LEU A 593 3.92 34.54 -7.45
N VAL A 594 4.85 33.91 -8.17
CA VAL A 594 5.16 32.48 -8.01
C VAL A 594 5.69 32.18 -6.60
N GLU A 595 6.50 33.06 -6.03
CA GLU A 595 7.01 32.90 -4.67
C GLU A 595 5.94 33.22 -3.60
N GLN A 596 5.01 34.15 -3.87
CA GLN A 596 3.81 34.35 -3.06
C GLN A 596 2.93 33.07 -3.02
N MET A 597 2.69 32.45 -4.18
CA MET A 597 1.93 31.19 -4.29
C MET A 597 2.63 30.05 -3.54
N LYS A 598 3.95 29.89 -3.67
CA LYS A 598 4.74 28.92 -2.89
C LYS A 598 4.67 29.21 -1.39
N CYS A 599 4.77 30.47 -0.98
CA CYS A 599 4.63 30.86 0.43
C CYS A 599 3.25 30.54 0.98
N LEU A 600 2.18 30.68 0.19
CA LEU A 600 0.83 30.24 0.58
C LEU A 600 0.76 28.73 0.73
N LEU A 601 1.18 27.97 -0.29
CA LEU A 601 1.14 26.49 -0.28
C LEU A 601 1.94 25.92 0.91
N GLY A 602 3.13 26.45 1.19
CA GLY A 602 3.98 26.03 2.31
C GLY A 602 3.44 26.38 3.71
N ARG A 603 2.44 27.29 3.81
CA ARG A 603 1.69 27.52 5.06
C ARG A 603 0.60 26.47 5.29
N ILE A 604 0.11 25.79 4.24
CA ILE A 604 -0.96 24.77 4.33
C ILE A 604 -0.39 23.46 4.90
N LYS A 605 -0.51 23.28 6.22
CA LYS A 605 -0.03 22.08 6.93
C LYS A 605 -1.08 20.97 7.10
N THR A 606 -2.33 21.28 6.76
CA THR A 606 -3.51 20.40 6.85
C THR A 606 -3.89 19.82 5.49
N ASP A 607 -4.41 18.60 5.48
CA ASP A 607 -4.92 17.98 4.26
C ASP A 607 -6.38 18.42 4.03
N LEU A 608 -6.54 19.54 3.31
CA LEU A 608 -7.83 20.21 3.16
C LEU A 608 -8.93 19.32 2.54
N GLU A 609 -8.58 18.41 1.62
CA GLU A 609 -9.55 17.46 1.06
C GLU A 609 -10.10 16.49 2.13
N LYS A 610 -9.23 16.03 3.05
CA LYS A 610 -9.62 15.15 4.16
C LYS A 610 -10.49 15.90 5.16
N SER A 611 -10.08 17.09 5.61
CA SER A 611 -10.88 17.83 6.60
C SER A 611 -12.23 18.29 6.03
N LEU A 612 -12.30 18.65 4.74
CA LEU A 612 -13.58 18.93 4.06
C LEU A 612 -14.50 17.70 4.02
N ILE A 613 -14.00 16.50 3.68
CA ILE A 613 -14.87 15.31 3.69
C ILE A 613 -15.27 14.89 5.11
N ARG A 614 -14.43 15.13 6.13
CA ARG A 614 -14.80 14.90 7.54
C ARG A 614 -15.87 15.87 8.04
N VAL A 615 -15.89 17.12 7.56
CA VAL A 615 -17.03 18.05 7.76
C VAL A 615 -18.28 17.47 7.10
N TYR A 616 -18.17 17.03 5.84
CA TYR A 616 -19.27 16.46 5.06
C TYR A 616 -19.90 15.20 5.69
N TYR A 617 -19.12 14.34 6.35
CA TYR A 617 -19.62 13.19 7.10
C TYR A 617 -20.08 13.51 8.54
N GLY A 618 -19.99 14.77 9.00
CA GLY A 618 -20.31 15.15 10.38
C GLY A 618 -19.31 14.64 11.44
N LYS A 619 -18.09 14.24 11.04
CA LYS A 619 -17.06 13.63 11.92
C LYS A 619 -15.85 14.56 12.20
N CYS A 620 -15.93 15.83 11.79
CA CYS A 620 -14.90 16.86 12.02
C CYS A 620 -14.93 17.36 13.48
N THR A 621 -13.76 17.53 14.09
CA THR A 621 -13.63 18.00 15.49
C THR A 621 -13.61 19.54 15.59
N ARG A 622 -13.97 20.13 16.74
CA ARG A 622 -14.07 21.60 16.88
C ARG A 622 -12.74 22.34 16.62
N PRO A 623 -11.56 21.84 17.09
CA PRO A 623 -10.27 22.48 16.79
C PRO A 623 -9.87 22.33 15.31
N GLU A 624 -10.26 21.22 14.68
CA GLU A 624 -10.01 20.95 13.27
C GLU A 624 -10.86 21.84 12.37
N LEU A 625 -12.14 22.03 12.69
CA LEU A 625 -13.03 22.92 11.95
C LEU A 625 -12.52 24.36 11.99
N LEU A 626 -12.11 24.84 13.17
CA LEU A 626 -11.46 26.15 13.31
C LEU A 626 -10.19 26.23 12.43
N THR A 627 -9.32 25.23 12.50
CA THR A 627 -8.07 25.20 11.71
C THR A 627 -8.34 25.17 10.21
N LEU A 628 -9.35 24.41 9.75
CA LEU A 628 -9.79 24.35 8.36
C LEU A 628 -10.29 25.71 7.89
N LEU A 629 -11.25 26.31 8.59
CA LEU A 629 -11.84 27.60 8.23
C LEU A 629 -10.80 28.73 8.25
N GLN A 630 -9.90 28.77 9.26
CA GLN A 630 -8.78 29.71 9.28
C GLN A 630 -7.81 29.54 8.10
N THR A 631 -7.56 28.29 7.68
CA THR A 631 -6.69 28.02 6.51
C THR A 631 -7.37 28.47 5.21
N LEU A 632 -8.67 28.20 5.05
CA LEU A 632 -9.46 28.67 3.90
C LEU A 632 -9.58 30.21 3.88
N GLN A 633 -9.72 30.86 5.04
CA GLN A 633 -9.72 32.31 5.15
C GLN A 633 -8.39 32.90 4.68
N MET A 634 -7.25 32.36 5.13
CA MET A 634 -5.92 32.77 4.68
C MET A 634 -5.76 32.60 3.16
N ILE A 635 -6.20 31.48 2.58
CA ILE A 635 -6.17 31.21 1.14
C ILE A 635 -6.96 32.26 0.35
N ALA A 636 -8.18 32.57 0.80
CA ALA A 636 -9.06 33.50 0.10
C ALA A 636 -8.64 34.97 0.28
N GLN A 637 -8.02 35.32 1.41
CA GLN A 637 -7.47 36.66 1.67
C GLN A 637 -6.21 36.97 0.87
N GLU A 638 -5.30 36.01 0.68
CA GLU A 638 -4.03 36.20 -0.04
C GLU A 638 -4.23 36.70 -1.50
N PHE A 639 -5.39 36.40 -2.10
CA PHE A 639 -5.78 36.85 -3.46
C PHE A 639 -7.05 37.70 -3.50
N ALA A 640 -7.50 38.30 -2.38
CA ALA A 640 -8.76 39.07 -2.32
C ALA A 640 -8.83 40.29 -3.29
N GLY A 641 -7.69 40.80 -3.75
CA GLY A 641 -7.61 41.85 -4.77
C GLY A 641 -7.95 41.38 -6.20
N VAL A 642 -7.99 40.07 -6.45
CA VAL A 642 -8.35 39.47 -7.74
C VAL A 642 -9.87 39.30 -7.79
N GLN A 643 -10.53 39.96 -8.75
CA GLN A 643 -11.99 39.84 -8.95
C GLN A 643 -12.33 39.17 -10.29
N SER A 644 -11.44 39.25 -11.28
CA SER A 644 -11.51 38.54 -12.55
C SER A 644 -10.19 37.83 -12.88
N PRO A 645 -10.18 36.84 -13.80
CA PRO A 645 -8.95 36.23 -14.27
C PRO A 645 -7.93 37.23 -14.85
N ALA A 646 -8.36 38.38 -15.38
CA ALA A 646 -7.45 39.40 -15.92
C ALA A 646 -6.64 40.12 -14.82
N ASP A 647 -7.20 40.24 -13.61
CA ASP A 647 -6.56 40.95 -12.49
C ASP A 647 -5.45 40.12 -11.81
N THR A 648 -5.34 38.84 -12.15
CA THR A 648 -4.38 37.90 -11.57
C THR A 648 -2.92 38.22 -11.89
N GLY A 649 -2.68 39.02 -12.94
CA GLY A 649 -1.35 39.23 -13.50
C GLY A 649 -0.79 38.02 -14.26
N PHE A 650 -1.56 36.95 -14.46
CA PHE A 650 -1.19 35.79 -15.28
C PHE A 650 -1.93 35.79 -16.62
N SER A 651 -1.21 35.33 -17.65
CA SER A 651 -1.65 35.26 -19.05
C SER A 651 -2.23 33.88 -19.37
N SER A 652 -1.73 32.82 -18.72
CA SER A 652 -2.20 31.46 -18.90
C SER A 652 -3.61 31.29 -18.31
N PRO A 653 -4.63 30.94 -19.12
CA PRO A 653 -6.00 30.83 -18.65
C PRO A 653 -6.19 29.71 -17.62
N LEU A 654 -5.28 28.75 -17.52
CA LEU A 654 -5.31 27.71 -16.49
C LEU A 654 -4.94 28.28 -15.10
N ILE A 655 -3.89 29.10 -15.02
CA ILE A 655 -3.47 29.77 -13.79
C ILE A 655 -4.51 30.82 -13.40
N SER A 656 -4.91 31.68 -14.34
CA SER A 656 -5.79 32.80 -14.05
C SER A 656 -7.18 32.38 -13.55
N LYS A 657 -7.74 31.27 -14.09
CA LYS A 657 -8.98 30.66 -13.55
C LYS A 657 -8.77 30.09 -12.14
N ALA A 658 -7.66 29.39 -11.91
CA ALA A 658 -7.37 28.73 -10.64
C ALA A 658 -7.03 29.71 -9.50
N VAL A 659 -6.47 30.88 -9.80
CA VAL A 659 -6.28 31.96 -8.81
C VAL A 659 -7.59 32.71 -8.56
N ALA A 660 -8.37 33.03 -9.60
CA ALA A 660 -9.65 33.73 -9.46
C ALA A 660 -10.74 32.91 -8.73
N SER A 661 -10.58 31.59 -8.58
CA SER A 661 -11.48 30.72 -7.78
C SER A 661 -11.11 30.63 -6.28
N LEU A 662 -10.02 31.27 -5.84
CA LEU A 662 -9.60 31.28 -4.44
C LEU A 662 -10.35 32.32 -3.57
N PRO A 663 -10.60 33.58 -4.00
CA PRO A 663 -11.30 34.55 -3.18
C PRO A 663 -12.82 34.31 -3.08
N THR A 664 -13.42 33.52 -3.99
CA THR A 664 -14.88 33.31 -4.05
C THR A 664 -15.48 32.64 -2.81
N ILE A 665 -14.67 31.96 -2.00
CA ILE A 665 -15.10 31.30 -0.75
C ILE A 665 -15.05 32.21 0.49
N LEU A 666 -14.53 33.44 0.36
CA LEU A 666 -14.24 34.31 1.49
C LEU A 666 -15.49 34.65 2.33
N GLU A 667 -16.61 34.98 1.67
CA GLU A 667 -17.86 35.38 2.34
C GLU A 667 -18.46 34.23 3.17
N ASP A 668 -18.57 33.03 2.60
CA ASP A 668 -19.01 31.82 3.29
C ASP A 668 -18.11 31.49 4.49
N VAL A 669 -16.78 31.52 4.31
CA VAL A 669 -15.82 31.20 5.37
C VAL A 669 -15.87 32.22 6.50
N VAL A 670 -16.00 33.52 6.20
CA VAL A 670 -16.16 34.57 7.22
C VAL A 670 -17.48 34.39 7.97
N ARG A 671 -18.61 34.17 7.27
CA ARG A 671 -19.92 33.90 7.89
C ARG A 671 -19.85 32.72 8.87
N PHE A 672 -19.13 31.65 8.52
CA PHE A 672 -18.96 30.49 9.41
C PHE A 672 -18.00 30.76 10.57
N LEU A 673 -16.91 31.52 10.37
CA LEU A 673 -16.01 31.92 11.47
C LEU A 673 -16.68 32.88 12.45
N ASP A 674 -17.60 33.73 12.00
CA ASP A 674 -18.29 34.69 12.87
C ASP A 674 -19.35 34.07 13.79
N LYS A 675 -19.74 32.81 13.56
CA LYS A 675 -20.54 32.02 14.50
C LYS A 675 -19.72 31.42 15.66
N ILE A 676 -18.39 31.38 15.53
CA ILE A 676 -17.50 30.57 16.39
C ILE A 676 -16.78 31.43 17.43
N ASN A 677 -16.66 30.91 18.65
CA ASN A 677 -15.71 31.35 19.68
C ASN A 677 -14.36 30.64 19.46
N MET A 678 -13.35 31.40 19.03
CA MET A 678 -12.04 30.88 18.67
C MET A 678 -11.27 30.25 19.84
N HIS A 679 -11.55 30.65 21.09
CA HIS A 679 -10.87 30.09 22.26
C HIS A 679 -11.46 28.73 22.65
N ALA A 680 -12.78 28.65 22.79
CA ALA A 680 -13.50 27.42 23.07
C ALA A 680 -13.24 26.34 22.00
N ALA A 681 -13.38 26.71 20.72
CA ALA A 681 -13.14 25.81 19.60
C ALA A 681 -11.73 25.22 19.58
N LYS A 682 -10.70 25.99 19.95
CA LYS A 682 -9.30 25.51 20.03
C LYS A 682 -9.08 24.49 21.16
N ASN A 683 -9.84 24.60 22.25
CA ASN A 683 -9.74 23.72 23.42
C ASN A 683 -10.65 22.47 23.32
N ASP A 684 -11.40 22.32 22.22
CA ASP A 684 -12.53 21.38 22.06
C ASP A 684 -13.63 21.55 23.14
N ASP A 685 -13.76 22.77 23.68
CA ASP A 685 -14.89 23.11 24.53
C ASP A 685 -16.15 23.24 23.66
N LYS A 686 -17.23 22.57 24.09
CA LYS A 686 -18.52 22.55 23.39
C LYS A 686 -19.58 23.44 24.01
N TYR A 687 -19.40 23.90 25.25
CA TYR A 687 -20.37 24.71 25.98
C TYR A 687 -20.27 26.19 25.60
N GLU A 688 -19.08 26.65 25.25
CA GLU A 688 -18.79 28.02 24.78
C GLU A 688 -18.41 28.07 23.29
N PHE A 689 -18.65 27.01 22.50
CA PHE A 689 -18.20 26.91 21.10
C PHE A 689 -18.82 27.97 20.18
N PHE A 690 -20.12 28.21 20.32
CA PHE A 690 -20.85 29.26 19.61
C PHE A 690 -20.69 30.59 20.36
N ARG A 691 -20.80 31.72 19.65
CA ARG A 691 -20.97 33.03 20.30
C ARG A 691 -22.39 33.13 20.87
N GLU A 692 -22.58 33.88 21.95
CA GLU A 692 -23.88 33.98 22.67
C GLU A 692 -25.08 34.35 21.76
N SER A 693 -24.85 35.12 20.68
CA SER A 693 -25.87 35.50 19.70
C SER A 693 -26.32 34.39 18.76
N GLU A 694 -25.57 33.27 18.71
CA GLU A 694 -25.78 32.12 17.80
C GLU A 694 -26.05 30.83 18.59
N GLU A 695 -26.27 30.92 19.91
CA GLU A 695 -26.68 29.80 20.73
C GLU A 695 -28.17 29.46 20.49
N THR A 696 -28.50 28.17 20.51
CA THR A 696 -29.89 27.73 20.35
C THR A 696 -30.69 27.90 21.65
N ASP A 697 -32.01 27.97 21.54
CA ASP A 697 -32.92 28.01 22.70
C ASP A 697 -32.63 26.87 23.69
N GLU A 698 -32.37 25.66 23.20
CA GLU A 698 -32.04 24.47 24.01
C GLU A 698 -30.73 24.62 24.80
N ILE A 699 -29.71 25.28 24.22
CA ILE A 699 -28.44 25.57 24.91
C ILE A 699 -28.69 26.65 25.98
N THR A 700 -29.41 27.70 25.62
CA THR A 700 -29.72 28.84 26.49
C THR A 700 -30.56 28.42 27.70
N GLU A 701 -31.63 27.65 27.49
CA GLU A 701 -32.50 27.09 28.53
C GLU A 701 -31.69 26.27 29.54
N HIS A 702 -30.81 25.39 29.07
CA HIS A 702 -30.04 24.53 29.96
C HIS A 702 -28.88 25.27 30.67
N LYS A 703 -28.30 26.31 30.06
CA LYS A 703 -27.38 27.23 30.76
C LYS A 703 -28.08 27.99 31.88
N LEU A 704 -29.27 28.53 31.62
CA LEU A 704 -30.11 29.20 32.64
C LEU A 704 -30.54 28.21 33.75
N GLY A 705 -30.90 26.98 33.39
CA GLY A 705 -31.23 25.92 34.35
C GLY A 705 -30.06 25.53 35.27
N ILE A 706 -28.83 25.47 34.74
CA ILE A 706 -27.62 25.29 35.56
C ILE A 706 -27.43 26.48 36.50
N GLY A 707 -27.53 27.72 35.99
CA GLY A 707 -27.37 28.94 36.79
C GLY A 707 -28.38 29.05 37.94
N ALA A 708 -29.64 28.67 37.71
CA ALA A 708 -30.67 28.61 38.75
C ALA A 708 -30.33 27.58 39.83
N VAL A 709 -29.95 26.35 39.46
CA VAL A 709 -29.62 25.30 40.43
C VAL A 709 -28.30 25.61 41.19
N GLU A 710 -27.35 26.30 40.57
CA GLU A 710 -26.14 26.78 41.24
C GLU A 710 -26.42 27.98 42.18
N HIS A 711 -27.50 28.75 41.96
CA HIS A 711 -28.03 29.74 42.90
C HIS A 711 -28.73 29.07 44.12
N ASP A 712 -29.61 28.09 43.89
CA ASP A 712 -30.24 27.29 44.95
C ASP A 712 -29.19 26.64 45.87
N LEU A 713 -28.10 26.12 45.27
CA LEU A 713 -26.98 25.54 46.01
C LEU A 713 -26.25 26.58 46.88
N GLU A 714 -26.11 27.83 46.43
CA GLU A 714 -25.52 28.93 47.20
C GLU A 714 -26.41 29.34 48.38
N GLU A 715 -27.73 29.47 48.18
CA GLU A 715 -28.68 29.77 49.26
C GLU A 715 -28.63 28.70 50.36
N HIS A 716 -28.57 27.41 49.97
CA HIS A 716 -28.49 26.28 50.90
C HIS A 716 -27.28 26.33 51.86
N ARG A 717 -26.24 27.14 51.57
CA ARG A 717 -25.10 27.35 52.48
C ARG A 717 -25.51 28.02 53.79
N SER A 718 -26.54 28.87 53.80
CA SER A 718 -27.05 29.46 55.05
C SER A 718 -27.70 28.38 55.92
N THR A 719 -28.62 27.60 55.33
CA THR A 719 -29.33 26.49 56.00
C THR A 719 -28.36 25.44 56.53
N ALA A 720 -27.34 25.07 55.74
CA ALA A 720 -26.28 24.16 56.18
C ALA A 720 -25.40 24.75 57.31
N GLY A 721 -25.18 26.08 57.30
CA GLY A 721 -24.52 26.82 58.36
C GLY A 721 -25.29 26.79 59.68
N GLU A 722 -26.59 27.07 59.63
CA GLU A 722 -27.50 27.03 60.78
C GLU A 722 -27.51 25.65 61.45
N ILE A 723 -27.69 24.58 60.68
CA ILE A 723 -27.66 23.18 61.16
C ILE A 723 -26.34 22.86 61.88
N LEU A 724 -25.19 23.27 61.31
CA LEU A 724 -23.88 23.05 61.92
C LEU A 724 -23.54 24.05 63.05
N GLY A 725 -24.33 25.11 63.22
CA GLY A 725 -24.06 26.22 64.13
C GLY A 725 -22.85 27.07 63.72
N LYS A 726 -22.64 27.29 62.42
CA LYS A 726 -21.59 28.16 61.85
C LYS A 726 -22.24 29.31 61.07
N LYS A 727 -21.75 30.54 61.26
CA LYS A 727 -22.26 31.75 60.56
C LYS A 727 -22.12 31.70 59.03
N LYS A 728 -21.21 30.89 58.51
CA LYS A 728 -21.08 30.59 57.07
C LYS A 728 -20.49 29.19 56.91
N VAL A 729 -20.93 28.48 55.88
CA VAL A 729 -20.33 27.23 55.41
C VAL A 729 -19.91 27.44 53.96
N ASP A 730 -18.68 27.05 53.66
CA ASP A 730 -18.10 27.14 52.33
C ASP A 730 -17.97 25.73 51.75
N TYR A 731 -18.38 25.56 50.50
CA TYR A 731 -18.21 24.31 49.78
C TYR A 731 -16.74 24.10 49.39
N VAL A 732 -16.32 22.83 49.36
CA VAL A 732 -14.97 22.44 48.94
C VAL A 732 -15.08 21.43 47.80
N THR A 733 -14.26 21.58 46.76
CA THR A 733 -14.12 20.58 45.69
C THR A 733 -12.89 19.72 45.95
N VAL A 734 -13.04 18.39 45.96
CA VAL A 734 -11.93 17.45 46.21
C VAL A 734 -12.03 16.25 45.27
N ALA A 735 -10.93 15.95 44.55
CA ALA A 735 -10.84 14.85 43.58
C ALA A 735 -11.97 14.86 42.52
N GLY A 736 -12.38 16.05 42.07
CA GLY A 736 -13.47 16.24 41.11
C GLY A 736 -14.89 16.17 41.70
N ILE A 737 -15.04 15.91 43.00
CA ILE A 737 -16.34 15.95 43.67
C ILE A 737 -16.53 17.35 44.28
N GLU A 738 -17.57 18.04 43.80
CA GLU A 738 -17.91 19.43 44.13
C GLU A 738 -18.92 19.51 45.30
N TYR A 739 -19.23 20.73 45.76
CA TYR A 739 -20.27 21.04 46.77
C TYR A 739 -20.15 20.25 48.09
N LEU A 740 -18.94 19.79 48.45
CA LEU A 740 -18.73 19.04 49.69
C LEU A 740 -18.70 19.98 50.90
N ILE A 741 -19.49 19.66 51.92
CA ILE A 741 -19.43 20.33 53.23
C ILE A 741 -18.34 19.64 54.06
N ALA A 742 -17.27 20.39 54.37
CA ALA A 742 -16.13 19.90 55.13
C ALA A 742 -16.32 20.12 56.65
N VAL A 743 -16.25 19.03 57.43
CA VAL A 743 -16.39 19.06 58.89
C VAL A 743 -15.21 18.33 59.53
N GLU A 744 -14.48 19.03 60.40
CA GLU A 744 -13.36 18.46 61.16
C GLU A 744 -13.82 17.39 62.14
N ASN A 745 -13.16 16.23 62.13
CA ASN A 745 -13.49 15.09 62.99
C ASN A 745 -13.32 15.39 64.49
N LYS A 746 -12.50 16.39 64.84
CA LYS A 746 -12.25 16.84 66.22
C LYS A 746 -13.17 17.98 66.69
N SER A 747 -13.91 18.60 65.77
CA SER A 747 -14.74 19.76 66.09
C SER A 747 -16.13 19.35 66.61
N PRO A 748 -16.71 20.04 67.61
CA PRO A 748 -18.06 19.70 68.11
C PRO A 748 -19.16 19.76 67.04
N SER A 749 -18.95 20.46 65.91
CA SER A 749 -19.88 20.45 64.79
C SER A 749 -20.06 19.06 64.14
N ILE A 750 -19.13 18.10 64.31
CA ILE A 750 -19.31 16.74 63.80
C ILE A 750 -20.49 16.02 64.47
N LYS A 751 -20.78 16.33 65.74
CA LYS A 751 -21.94 15.79 66.48
C LYS A 751 -23.28 16.43 66.10
N LYS A 752 -23.25 17.51 65.31
CA LYS A 752 -24.45 18.20 64.79
C LYS A 752 -24.83 17.74 63.37
N VAL A 753 -24.00 16.95 62.71
CA VAL A 753 -24.29 16.43 61.36
C VAL A 753 -25.52 15.50 61.43
N PRO A 754 -26.64 15.79 60.75
CA PRO A 754 -27.81 14.92 60.76
C PRO A 754 -27.53 13.57 60.12
N ALA A 755 -28.18 12.51 60.60
CA ALA A 755 -28.05 11.15 60.05
C ALA A 755 -28.52 11.02 58.58
N SER A 756 -29.22 12.03 58.05
CA SER A 756 -29.61 12.12 56.63
C SER A 756 -28.48 12.61 55.70
N TRP A 757 -27.37 13.13 56.24
CA TRP A 757 -26.24 13.60 55.43
C TRP A 757 -25.33 12.44 55.03
N VAL A 758 -25.06 12.31 53.73
CA VAL A 758 -24.24 11.21 53.20
C VAL A 758 -22.76 11.60 53.25
N LYS A 759 -21.94 10.77 53.91
CA LYS A 759 -20.48 10.93 53.95
C LYS A 759 -19.86 10.44 52.65
N ILE A 760 -19.34 11.37 51.84
CA ILE A 760 -18.80 11.10 50.50
C ILE A 760 -17.30 10.79 50.54
N SER A 761 -16.54 11.51 51.38
CA SER A 761 -15.11 11.24 51.57
C SER A 761 -14.66 11.61 52.99
N GLY A 762 -13.47 11.16 53.38
CA GLY A 762 -12.88 11.54 54.65
C GLY A 762 -11.37 11.36 54.68
N THR A 763 -10.71 12.19 55.48
CA THR A 763 -9.32 12.04 55.91
C THR A 763 -9.30 11.84 57.42
N LYS A 764 -8.14 11.54 58.01
CA LYS A 764 -7.98 11.46 59.48
C LYS A 764 -8.39 12.76 60.19
N ALA A 765 -8.29 13.92 59.53
CA ALA A 765 -8.64 15.22 60.10
C ALA A 765 -10.09 15.68 59.80
N VAL A 766 -10.61 15.42 58.58
CA VAL A 766 -11.85 16.03 58.08
C VAL A 766 -12.74 14.98 57.39
N SER A 767 -14.01 14.90 57.77
CA SER A 767 -15.05 14.19 57.03
C SER A 767 -15.80 15.17 56.11
N ARG A 768 -16.23 14.69 54.93
CA ARG A 768 -16.90 15.52 53.92
C ARG A 768 -18.24 14.90 53.52
N PHE A 769 -19.26 15.74 53.50
CA PHE A 769 -20.66 15.31 53.38
C PHE A 769 -21.38 16.05 52.25
N HIS A 770 -22.43 15.42 51.72
CA HIS A 770 -23.51 16.10 51.00
C HIS A 770 -24.81 15.99 51.82
N THR A 771 -25.62 17.05 51.80
CA THR A 771 -26.97 17.02 52.37
C THR A 771 -27.93 16.31 51.38
N PRO A 772 -29.11 15.83 51.82
CA PRO A 772 -30.13 15.31 50.89
C PRO A 772 -30.50 16.30 49.78
N GLU A 773 -30.51 17.60 50.11
CA GLU A 773 -30.86 18.66 49.18
C GLU A 773 -29.73 18.98 48.20
N VAL A 774 -28.47 18.99 48.65
CA VAL A 774 -27.31 19.05 47.76
C VAL A 774 -27.29 17.85 46.81
N ILE A 775 -27.68 16.65 47.25
CA ILE A 775 -27.81 15.47 46.37
C ILE A 775 -28.96 15.63 45.36
N ARG A 776 -30.07 16.28 45.74
CA ARG A 776 -31.20 16.58 44.83
C ARG A 776 -30.77 17.60 43.76
N LEU A 777 -30.23 18.73 44.20
CA LEU A 777 -29.78 19.84 43.35
C LEU A 777 -28.65 19.40 42.42
N LEU A 778 -27.63 18.68 42.91
CA LEU A 778 -26.56 18.14 42.06
C LEU A 778 -27.12 17.23 40.97
N ARG A 779 -28.08 16.34 41.26
CA ARG A 779 -28.70 15.50 40.22
C ARG A 779 -29.44 16.32 39.16
N GLN A 780 -30.18 17.35 39.56
CA GLN A 780 -30.90 18.24 38.65
C GLN A 780 -29.92 19.04 37.78
N ARG A 781 -28.85 19.58 38.38
CA ARG A 781 -27.77 20.27 37.68
C ARG A 781 -27.03 19.38 36.71
N ASP A 782 -26.69 18.16 37.13
CA ASP A 782 -25.94 17.20 36.31
C ASP A 782 -26.82 16.66 35.17
N GLN A 783 -28.15 16.57 35.35
CA GLN A 783 -29.12 16.38 34.26
C GLN A 783 -29.09 17.56 33.27
N HIS A 784 -29.13 18.82 33.73
CA HIS A 784 -29.00 19.97 32.84
C HIS A 784 -27.63 20.02 32.14
N LYS A 785 -26.53 19.61 32.79
CA LYS A 785 -25.18 19.51 32.18
C LYS A 785 -25.11 18.40 31.14
N GLU A 786 -25.71 17.23 31.38
CA GLU A 786 -25.79 16.13 30.40
C GLU A 786 -26.73 16.48 29.22
N ALA A 787 -27.84 17.20 29.46
CA ALA A 787 -28.75 17.68 28.41
C ALA A 787 -28.13 18.81 27.58
N LEU A 788 -27.49 19.80 28.21
CA LEU A 788 -26.70 20.84 27.55
C LEU A 788 -25.61 20.23 26.67
N ALA A 789 -24.88 19.24 27.19
CA ALA A 789 -23.85 18.54 26.44
C ALA A 789 -24.41 17.83 25.18
N ALA A 790 -25.66 17.37 25.19
CA ALA A 790 -26.35 16.82 24.03
C ALA A 790 -26.85 17.90 23.07
N GLY A 791 -27.40 19.01 23.59
CA GLY A 791 -27.81 20.19 22.80
C GLY A 791 -26.64 20.82 22.03
N CYS A 792 -25.49 20.99 22.68
CA CYS A 792 -24.25 21.48 22.06
C CYS A 792 -23.71 20.56 20.95
N ASP A 793 -23.85 19.23 21.09
CA ASP A 793 -23.43 18.29 20.04
C ASP A 793 -24.44 18.21 18.89
N LYS A 794 -25.75 18.33 19.18
CA LYS A 794 -26.83 18.46 18.19
C LYS A 794 -26.67 19.74 17.36
N ALA A 795 -26.49 20.89 18.00
CA ALA A 795 -26.27 22.18 17.33
C ALA A 795 -25.00 22.16 16.47
N TYR A 796 -23.92 21.54 16.96
CA TYR A 796 -22.69 21.37 16.19
C TYR A 796 -22.87 20.45 14.97
N ALA A 797 -23.66 19.37 15.06
CA ALA A 797 -24.00 18.53 13.92
C ALA A 797 -24.85 19.29 12.86
N THR A 798 -25.80 20.12 13.30
CA THR A 798 -26.54 21.02 12.40
C THR A 798 -25.61 22.02 11.72
N PHE A 799 -24.66 22.60 12.45
CA PHE A 799 -23.69 23.55 11.91
C PHE A 799 -22.72 22.90 10.88
N LEU A 800 -22.23 21.69 11.14
CA LEU A 800 -21.49 20.92 10.12
C LEU A 800 -22.33 20.64 8.87
N THR A 801 -23.64 20.45 9.02
CA THR A 801 -24.57 20.28 7.89
C THR A 801 -24.76 21.60 7.10
N GLU A 802 -24.82 22.75 7.78
CA GLU A 802 -24.84 24.09 7.15
C GLU A 802 -23.58 24.32 6.29
N ILE A 803 -22.40 24.05 6.85
CA ILE A 803 -21.11 24.17 6.14
C ILE A 803 -21.01 23.18 4.96
N SER A 804 -21.62 22.00 5.09
CA SER A 804 -21.63 20.97 4.05
C SER A 804 -22.42 21.36 2.80
N ALA A 805 -23.32 22.34 2.87
CA ALA A 805 -23.97 22.89 1.68
C ALA A 805 -22.96 23.57 0.73
N SER A 806 -21.99 24.31 1.29
CA SER A 806 -20.92 24.98 0.53
C SER A 806 -19.75 24.05 0.14
N TYR A 807 -19.82 22.75 0.45
CA TYR A 807 -18.73 21.78 0.23
C TYR A 807 -18.16 21.80 -1.20
N GLN A 808 -19.02 21.94 -2.23
CA GLN A 808 -18.57 21.96 -3.62
C GLN A 808 -17.71 23.19 -3.94
N SER A 809 -18.07 24.36 -3.42
CA SER A 809 -17.32 25.62 -3.60
C SER A 809 -15.93 25.50 -2.96
N PHE A 810 -15.88 25.05 -1.69
CA PHE A 810 -14.61 24.83 -1.00
C PHE A 810 -13.75 23.76 -1.67
N ARG A 811 -14.34 22.69 -2.21
CA ARG A 811 -13.57 21.66 -2.91
C ARG A 811 -13.04 22.13 -4.27
N ASP A 812 -13.78 22.95 -5.00
CA ASP A 812 -13.29 23.53 -6.26
C ASP A 812 -12.09 24.46 -6.05
N SER A 813 -12.10 25.28 -4.99
CA SER A 813 -10.92 26.07 -4.59
C SER A 813 -9.74 25.19 -4.18
N VAL A 814 -9.97 24.06 -3.47
CA VAL A 814 -8.89 23.10 -3.14
C VAL A 814 -8.38 22.35 -4.37
N GLN A 815 -9.22 22.02 -5.35
CA GLN A 815 -8.77 21.44 -6.63
C GLN A 815 -8.00 22.47 -7.49
N SER A 816 -8.35 23.75 -7.38
CA SER A 816 -7.59 24.85 -7.98
C SER A 816 -6.20 24.96 -7.35
N LEU A 817 -6.09 24.95 -6.01
CA LEU A 817 -4.80 24.89 -5.31
C LEU A 817 -3.98 23.63 -5.68
N ALA A 818 -4.61 22.46 -5.77
CA ALA A 818 -3.95 21.23 -6.20
C ALA A 818 -3.36 21.37 -7.61
N THR A 819 -4.09 22.03 -8.52
CA THR A 819 -3.64 22.31 -9.88
C THR A 819 -2.44 23.26 -9.89
N LEU A 820 -2.50 24.34 -9.10
CA LEU A 820 -1.40 25.31 -8.97
C LEU A 820 -0.14 24.68 -8.36
N ASP A 821 -0.26 23.84 -7.33
CA ASP A 821 0.85 23.10 -6.73
C ASP A 821 1.49 22.12 -7.73
N CYS A 822 0.69 21.43 -8.54
CA CYS A 822 1.20 20.58 -9.63
C CYS A 822 1.94 21.39 -10.70
N LEU A 823 1.41 22.54 -11.12
CA LEU A 823 2.06 23.41 -12.11
C LEU A 823 3.37 24.01 -11.57
N ILE A 824 3.40 24.44 -10.31
CA ILE A 824 4.62 24.91 -9.62
C ILE A 824 5.64 23.78 -9.47
N SER A 825 5.20 22.55 -9.22
CA SER A 825 6.07 21.36 -9.21
C SER A 825 6.74 21.16 -10.57
N LEU A 826 5.96 21.16 -11.66
CA LEU A 826 6.48 21.02 -13.03
C LEU A 826 7.38 22.20 -13.44
N ALA A 827 7.05 23.44 -13.05
CA ALA A 827 7.89 24.62 -13.28
C ALA A 827 9.22 24.55 -12.51
N THR A 828 9.22 23.96 -11.31
CA THR A 828 10.43 23.73 -10.52
C THR A 828 11.35 22.70 -11.17
N ILE A 829 10.80 21.69 -11.85
CA ILE A 829 11.58 20.77 -12.71
C ILE A 829 12.04 21.49 -14.00
N ALA A 830 11.16 22.25 -14.66
CA ALA A 830 11.48 22.99 -15.88
C ALA A 830 12.59 24.04 -15.71
N ASN A 831 12.85 24.49 -14.48
CA ASN A 831 13.92 25.43 -14.16
C ASN A 831 15.28 24.74 -13.87
N GLN A 832 15.37 23.41 -13.98
CA GLN A 832 16.64 22.68 -13.88
C GLN A 832 17.49 22.82 -15.17
N PRO A 833 18.82 22.74 -15.10
CA PRO A 833 19.69 22.90 -16.26
C PRO A 833 19.47 21.79 -17.31
N GLY A 834 19.42 22.18 -18.59
CA GLY A 834 19.20 21.25 -19.70
C GLY A 834 17.78 20.66 -19.77
N TYR A 835 16.78 21.36 -19.21
CA TYR A 835 15.36 21.06 -19.43
C TYR A 835 14.76 22.03 -20.45
N VAL A 836 14.17 21.49 -21.52
CA VAL A 836 13.67 22.24 -22.69
C VAL A 836 12.14 22.10 -22.85
N LYS A 837 11.50 23.14 -23.41
CA LYS A 837 10.08 23.09 -23.81
C LYS A 837 9.95 22.18 -25.04
N PRO A 838 9.17 21.09 -24.99
CA PRO A 838 8.92 20.27 -26.18
C PRO A 838 8.00 20.99 -27.18
N GLU A 839 8.29 20.88 -28.47
CA GLU A 839 7.41 21.27 -29.57
C GLU A 839 6.41 20.14 -29.86
N TYR A 840 5.10 20.44 -29.98
CA TYR A 840 4.08 19.41 -30.22
C TYR A 840 3.57 19.38 -31.66
N THR A 841 3.62 18.20 -32.29
CA THR A 841 3.08 17.98 -33.65
C THR A 841 1.78 17.17 -33.65
N ASN A 842 0.94 17.45 -34.65
CA ASN A 842 -0.21 16.60 -34.98
C ASN A 842 0.24 15.30 -35.70
N HIS A 843 1.40 15.35 -36.37
CA HIS A 843 2.10 14.20 -36.93
C HIS A 843 2.78 13.39 -35.82
N THR A 844 2.84 12.06 -35.98
CA THR A 844 3.47 11.12 -35.04
C THR A 844 4.99 11.06 -35.26
N CYS A 845 5.75 11.67 -34.36
CA CYS A 845 7.21 11.56 -34.33
C CYS A 845 7.76 11.67 -32.90
N ILE A 846 9.00 11.24 -32.70
CA ILE A 846 9.79 11.45 -31.47
C ILE A 846 11.17 11.88 -31.93
N GLN A 847 11.43 13.18 -31.93
CA GLN A 847 12.71 13.78 -32.33
C GLN A 847 13.29 14.49 -31.11
N VAL A 848 14.42 14.00 -30.57
CA VAL A 848 15.04 14.56 -29.36
C VAL A 848 16.56 14.58 -29.52
N ASP A 849 17.16 15.75 -29.35
CA ASP A 849 18.61 15.93 -29.34
C ASP A 849 19.15 16.02 -27.90
N GLN A 850 20.30 15.37 -27.67
CA GLN A 850 20.96 15.24 -26.36
C GLN A 850 20.01 14.87 -25.21
N GLY A 851 19.06 13.96 -25.44
CA GLY A 851 18.14 13.48 -24.43
C GLY A 851 18.86 12.74 -23.29
N ARG A 852 18.34 12.85 -22.07
CA ARG A 852 18.92 12.25 -20.84
C ARG A 852 17.85 11.48 -20.06
N HIS A 853 18.25 10.46 -19.31
CA HIS A 853 17.27 9.63 -18.58
C HIS A 853 16.82 10.32 -17.29
N PRO A 854 15.52 10.69 -17.13
CA PRO A 854 15.08 11.60 -16.07
C PRO A 854 15.40 11.13 -14.64
N MET A 855 15.13 9.86 -14.33
CA MET A 855 15.40 9.26 -13.02
C MET A 855 16.91 9.10 -12.74
N VAL A 856 17.66 8.57 -13.71
CA VAL A 856 19.08 8.23 -13.55
C VAL A 856 19.94 9.49 -13.38
N GLU A 857 19.60 10.59 -14.07
CA GLU A 857 20.28 11.88 -13.89
C GLU A 857 20.21 12.39 -12.44
N GLN A 858 19.11 12.15 -11.72
CA GLN A 858 18.95 12.55 -10.31
C GLN A 858 19.55 11.55 -9.30
N LEU A 859 20.04 10.39 -9.75
CA LEU A 859 20.59 9.33 -8.90
C LEU A 859 22.11 9.15 -9.04
N LEU A 860 22.70 9.52 -10.19
CA LEU A 860 24.14 9.45 -10.41
C LEU A 860 24.89 10.61 -9.71
N LEU A 861 26.12 10.32 -9.29
CA LEU A 861 27.10 11.33 -8.85
C LEU A 861 28.00 11.81 -10.01
N ASP A 862 28.08 11.02 -11.07
CA ASP A 862 28.84 11.28 -12.31
C ASP A 862 27.88 11.69 -13.43
N SER A 863 28.41 12.32 -14.49
CA SER A 863 27.57 12.81 -15.60
C SER A 863 26.97 11.66 -16.43
N TYR A 864 25.65 11.65 -16.61
CA TYR A 864 24.97 10.79 -17.58
C TYR A 864 25.36 11.19 -19.03
N VAL A 865 25.51 10.20 -19.91
CA VAL A 865 25.84 10.44 -21.34
C VAL A 865 24.55 10.72 -22.13
N PRO A 866 24.37 11.91 -22.71
CA PRO A 866 23.18 12.24 -23.49
C PRO A 866 23.14 11.45 -24.80
N ASN A 867 21.92 11.15 -25.26
CA ASN A 867 21.66 10.33 -26.44
C ASN A 867 20.47 10.89 -27.24
N GLY A 868 20.61 10.90 -28.57
CA GLY A 868 19.57 11.37 -29.49
C GLY A 868 18.60 10.26 -29.94
N ILE A 869 17.43 10.67 -30.43
CA ILE A 869 16.44 9.81 -31.10
C ILE A 869 15.77 10.59 -32.24
N ASP A 870 15.56 9.91 -33.37
CA ASP A 870 14.81 10.43 -34.52
C ASP A 870 13.91 9.31 -35.04
N LEU A 871 12.62 9.37 -34.67
CA LEU A 871 11.57 8.47 -35.09
C LEU A 871 10.42 9.27 -35.70
N ASP A 872 9.89 8.84 -36.84
CA ASP A 872 8.88 9.59 -37.60
C ASP A 872 8.06 8.64 -38.49
N SER A 873 6.73 8.75 -38.45
CA SER A 873 5.81 7.83 -39.17
C SER A 873 5.99 7.81 -40.70
N ASP A 874 6.45 8.91 -41.30
CA ASP A 874 6.67 9.03 -42.74
C ASP A 874 8.13 8.74 -43.15
N LYS A 875 9.00 8.43 -42.18
CA LYS A 875 10.41 8.03 -42.39
C LYS A 875 10.73 6.79 -41.55
N THR A 876 11.78 6.85 -40.73
CA THR A 876 12.19 5.78 -39.82
C THR A 876 11.14 5.58 -38.72
N ARG A 877 10.31 4.55 -38.89
CA ARG A 877 9.33 4.10 -37.90
C ARG A 877 9.97 3.21 -36.84
N ALA A 878 11.02 2.47 -37.19
CA ALA A 878 11.62 1.47 -36.31
C ALA A 878 13.14 1.60 -36.18
N LEU A 879 13.65 1.39 -34.97
CA LEU A 879 15.08 1.16 -34.71
C LEU A 879 15.32 -0.26 -34.21
N LEU A 880 16.24 -0.97 -34.87
CA LEU A 880 16.78 -2.23 -34.39
C LEU A 880 18.00 -1.94 -33.51
N VAL A 881 17.83 -2.06 -32.20
CA VAL A 881 18.87 -1.76 -31.20
C VAL A 881 19.66 -3.02 -30.87
N THR A 882 20.94 -3.03 -31.20
CA THR A 882 21.84 -4.19 -31.04
C THR A 882 22.94 -3.96 -30.02
N GLY A 883 23.59 -5.04 -29.59
CA GLY A 883 24.84 -5.00 -28.84
C GLY A 883 24.72 -5.20 -27.33
N PRO A 884 25.63 -4.65 -26.52
CA PRO A 884 25.91 -5.10 -25.15
C PRO A 884 24.77 -4.89 -24.13
N ASN A 885 24.52 -5.84 -23.23
CA ASN A 885 23.57 -5.65 -22.12
C ASN A 885 24.11 -4.66 -21.05
N MET A 886 25.43 -4.61 -20.82
CA MET A 886 26.05 -3.66 -19.88
C MET A 886 26.29 -2.26 -20.49
N GLY A 887 26.10 -2.08 -21.81
CA GLY A 887 26.39 -0.82 -22.50
C GLY A 887 25.27 0.21 -22.48
N GLY A 888 24.23 0.04 -21.64
CA GLY A 888 23.17 1.04 -21.44
C GLY A 888 21.93 0.94 -22.32
N LYS A 889 21.75 -0.14 -23.12
CA LYS A 889 20.57 -0.31 -24.00
C LYS A 889 19.24 -0.03 -23.29
N SER A 890 18.99 -0.69 -22.16
CA SER A 890 17.73 -0.57 -21.42
C SER A 890 17.52 0.84 -20.86
N SER A 891 18.60 1.57 -20.52
CA SER A 891 18.53 2.96 -20.09
C SER A 891 18.16 3.89 -21.25
N TYR A 892 18.77 3.74 -22.43
CA TYR A 892 18.41 4.50 -23.63
C TYR A 892 16.95 4.27 -24.04
N VAL A 893 16.51 3.01 -24.03
CA VAL A 893 15.14 2.62 -24.41
C VAL A 893 14.10 3.15 -23.42
N ARG A 894 14.32 3.00 -22.11
CA ARG A 894 13.48 3.62 -21.07
C ARG A 894 13.45 5.14 -21.18
N GLN A 895 14.60 5.77 -21.43
CA GLN A 895 14.72 7.22 -21.63
C GLN A 895 13.79 7.74 -22.74
N VAL A 896 13.73 7.09 -23.91
CA VAL A 896 12.87 7.55 -25.02
C VAL A 896 11.40 7.56 -24.61
N ALA A 897 10.90 6.48 -24.00
CA ALA A 897 9.52 6.41 -23.51
C ALA A 897 9.25 7.42 -22.37
N LEU A 898 10.16 7.54 -21.41
CA LEU A 898 10.03 8.47 -20.28
C LEU A 898 10.01 9.94 -20.74
N ILE A 899 10.80 10.32 -21.74
CA ILE A 899 10.77 11.66 -22.33
C ILE A 899 9.43 11.93 -23.03
N ALA A 900 8.91 10.98 -23.81
CA ALA A 900 7.60 11.12 -24.46
C ALA A 900 6.45 11.23 -23.44
N ILE A 901 6.47 10.40 -22.39
CA ILE A 901 5.52 10.44 -21.26
C ILE A 901 5.62 11.77 -20.51
N MET A 902 6.83 12.25 -20.18
CA MET A 902 7.03 13.56 -19.54
C MET A 902 6.53 14.72 -20.39
N GLY A 903 6.74 14.66 -21.70
CA GLY A 903 6.12 15.58 -22.65
C GLY A 903 4.60 15.58 -22.49
N GLN A 904 3.93 14.44 -22.70
CA GLN A 904 2.46 14.36 -22.61
C GLN A 904 1.86 14.53 -21.20
N ILE A 905 2.66 14.51 -20.12
CA ILE A 905 2.24 14.99 -18.79
C ILE A 905 2.10 16.52 -18.77
N GLY A 906 2.80 17.23 -19.65
CA GLY A 906 2.91 18.69 -19.69
C GLY A 906 4.13 19.22 -18.96
N SER A 907 5.21 18.43 -18.91
CA SER A 907 6.50 18.83 -18.33
C SER A 907 7.47 19.33 -19.42
N TYR A 908 8.48 20.10 -18.99
CA TYR A 908 9.71 20.26 -19.78
C TYR A 908 10.49 18.94 -19.70
N VAL A 909 11.28 18.64 -20.73
CA VAL A 909 12.00 17.36 -20.84
C VAL A 909 13.53 17.55 -20.78
N PRO A 910 14.30 16.60 -20.20
CA PRO A 910 15.76 16.72 -20.08
C PRO A 910 16.44 16.41 -21.43
N ALA A 911 16.58 17.44 -22.26
CA ALA A 911 17.12 17.38 -23.62
C ALA A 911 17.65 18.75 -24.06
N GLN A 912 18.45 18.80 -25.13
CA GLN A 912 18.86 20.05 -25.78
C GLN A 912 17.74 20.61 -26.67
N SER A 913 17.04 19.74 -27.40
CA SER A 913 15.79 20.05 -28.09
C SER A 913 14.89 18.81 -28.12
N ALA A 914 13.57 19.03 -28.16
CA ALA A 914 12.59 17.94 -28.21
C ALA A 914 11.37 18.36 -29.02
N LYS A 915 10.91 17.48 -29.90
CA LYS A 915 9.72 17.63 -30.73
C LYS A 915 8.97 16.29 -30.74
N LEU A 916 7.71 16.33 -30.31
CA LEU A 916 6.93 15.16 -29.92
C LEU A 916 5.56 15.19 -30.60
N GLY A 917 5.26 14.14 -31.34
CA GLY A 917 3.92 13.83 -31.79
C GLY A 917 3.05 13.31 -30.64
N MET A 918 1.74 13.52 -30.75
CA MET A 918 0.78 13.06 -29.75
C MET A 918 0.58 11.53 -29.83
N LEU A 919 1.27 10.77 -29.00
CA LEU A 919 1.10 9.31 -28.89
C LEU A 919 -0.20 8.96 -28.16
N ASP A 920 -0.82 7.82 -28.50
CA ASP A 920 -2.05 7.34 -27.83
C ASP A 920 -1.80 6.31 -26.71
N ALA A 921 -0.76 5.51 -26.85
CA ALA A 921 -0.32 4.53 -25.87
C ALA A 921 1.20 4.35 -25.91
N VAL A 922 1.77 3.91 -24.78
CA VAL A 922 3.12 3.36 -24.73
C VAL A 922 2.99 1.91 -24.29
N PHE A 923 3.54 1.01 -25.11
CA PHE A 923 3.58 -0.43 -24.84
C PHE A 923 5.02 -0.86 -24.66
N THR A 924 5.36 -1.39 -23.48
CA THR A 924 6.67 -2.01 -23.27
C THR A 924 6.55 -3.47 -22.93
N ARG A 925 7.36 -4.28 -23.58
CA ARG A 925 7.76 -5.61 -23.14
C ARG A 925 9.25 -5.53 -22.82
N MET A 926 9.61 -5.48 -21.54
CA MET A 926 11.01 -5.40 -21.08
C MET A 926 11.33 -6.42 -20.00
N GLY A 927 12.55 -6.97 -20.04
CA GLY A 927 13.06 -7.89 -19.01
C GLY A 927 12.46 -9.30 -19.04
N ALA A 928 12.71 -10.04 -17.96
CA ALA A 928 12.28 -11.42 -17.73
C ALA A 928 11.53 -11.53 -16.40
N PHE A 929 10.20 -11.41 -16.47
CA PHE A 929 9.32 -11.71 -15.35
C PHE A 929 8.81 -13.15 -15.47
N ASP A 930 9.41 -14.04 -14.69
CA ASP A 930 8.96 -15.42 -14.56
C ASP A 930 7.70 -15.45 -13.68
N ASN A 931 6.52 -15.67 -14.28
CA ASN A 931 5.27 -15.86 -13.54
C ASN A 931 5.22 -17.27 -12.90
N MET A 932 6.14 -17.52 -11.96
CA MET A 932 6.28 -18.80 -11.25
C MET A 932 5.00 -19.25 -10.52
N LEU A 933 4.09 -18.33 -10.21
CA LEU A 933 2.80 -18.59 -9.55
C LEU A 933 1.70 -19.10 -10.51
N ALA A 934 1.87 -18.87 -11.82
CA ALA A 934 1.05 -19.51 -12.85
C ALA A 934 1.47 -20.98 -13.04
N GLY A 935 2.78 -21.26 -13.00
CA GLY A 935 3.35 -22.56 -13.40
C GLY A 935 3.51 -22.69 -14.92
N GLU A 936 3.46 -21.56 -15.63
CA GLU A 936 3.47 -21.50 -17.10
C GLU A 936 4.87 -21.20 -17.65
N SER A 937 5.10 -21.56 -18.92
CA SER A 937 6.36 -21.25 -19.59
C SER A 937 6.54 -19.73 -19.73
N THR A 938 7.72 -19.23 -19.39
CA THR A 938 8.10 -17.81 -19.51
C THR A 938 7.92 -17.29 -20.93
N PHE A 939 8.08 -18.17 -21.93
CA PHE A 939 7.83 -17.88 -23.34
C PHE A 939 6.35 -17.74 -23.71
N MET A 940 5.44 -18.45 -23.01
CA MET A 940 4.00 -18.29 -23.24
C MET A 940 3.51 -16.91 -22.78
N VAL A 941 3.99 -16.46 -21.61
CA VAL A 941 3.71 -15.09 -21.11
C VAL A 941 4.26 -14.06 -22.09
N GLU A 942 5.52 -14.19 -22.52
CA GLU A 942 6.16 -13.33 -23.52
C GLU A 942 5.36 -13.21 -24.83
N LEU A 943 4.85 -14.32 -25.35
CA LEU A 943 4.01 -14.31 -26.55
C LEU A 943 2.61 -13.76 -26.30
N SER A 944 2.01 -13.97 -25.12
CA SER A 944 0.70 -13.38 -24.80
C SER A 944 0.79 -11.85 -24.67
N GLU A 945 1.80 -11.35 -23.95
CA GLU A 945 2.10 -9.91 -23.87
C GLU A 945 2.26 -9.31 -25.27
N THR A 946 3.09 -9.94 -26.11
CA THR A 946 3.33 -9.50 -27.48
C THR A 946 2.05 -9.54 -28.32
N ALA A 947 1.24 -10.59 -28.20
CA ALA A 947 -0.04 -10.70 -28.91
C ALA A 947 -1.06 -9.64 -28.46
N ASP A 948 -1.08 -9.25 -27.19
CA ASP A 948 -1.98 -8.18 -26.71
C ASP A 948 -1.50 -6.80 -27.13
N ILE A 949 -0.18 -6.55 -27.16
CA ILE A 949 0.41 -5.36 -27.79
C ILE A 949 0.00 -5.28 -29.26
N LEU A 950 0.10 -6.37 -30.02
CA LEU A 950 -0.29 -6.42 -31.44
C LEU A 950 -1.79 -6.21 -31.69
N LYS A 951 -2.66 -6.46 -30.69
CA LYS A 951 -4.11 -6.18 -30.76
C LYS A 951 -4.45 -4.74 -30.41
N GLN A 952 -3.70 -4.11 -29.50
CA GLN A 952 -4.00 -2.78 -28.96
C GLN A 952 -3.23 -1.64 -29.64
N ALA A 953 -2.04 -1.90 -30.22
CA ALA A 953 -1.20 -0.87 -30.82
C ALA A 953 -1.79 -0.27 -32.10
N THR A 954 -1.62 1.04 -32.26
CA THR A 954 -2.07 1.82 -33.42
C THR A 954 -0.86 2.52 -34.08
N PRO A 955 -1.02 3.12 -35.29
CA PRO A 955 0.03 3.96 -35.89
C PRO A 955 0.50 5.15 -35.03
N ARG A 956 -0.20 5.47 -33.94
CA ARG A 956 0.15 6.53 -32.97
C ARG A 956 0.78 5.99 -31.68
N SER A 957 0.93 4.68 -31.53
CA SER A 957 1.52 4.10 -30.32
C SER A 957 3.04 4.02 -30.43
N LEU A 958 3.73 4.17 -29.29
CA LEU A 958 5.14 3.80 -29.15
C LEU A 958 5.22 2.39 -28.58
N VAL A 959 5.94 1.50 -29.26
CA VAL A 959 6.10 0.10 -28.86
C VAL A 959 7.58 -0.23 -28.65
N ILE A 960 7.86 -0.92 -27.54
CA ILE A 960 9.20 -1.32 -27.10
C ILE A 960 9.18 -2.83 -26.88
N LEU A 961 10.00 -3.56 -27.62
CA LEU A 961 10.12 -5.02 -27.53
C LEU A 961 11.57 -5.41 -27.22
N ASP A 962 11.81 -5.89 -26.00
CA ASP A 962 13.14 -6.28 -25.51
C ASP A 962 13.32 -7.82 -25.51
N GLU A 963 14.35 -8.28 -26.23
CA GLU A 963 14.77 -9.68 -26.34
C GLU A 963 13.65 -10.68 -26.69
N LEU A 964 12.71 -10.27 -27.57
CA LEU A 964 11.63 -11.15 -28.06
C LEU A 964 12.21 -12.39 -28.76
N GLY A 965 11.68 -13.57 -28.41
CA GLY A 965 12.09 -14.87 -28.93
C GLY A 965 13.06 -15.64 -28.03
N ARG A 966 13.64 -15.01 -26.99
CA ARG A 966 14.71 -15.62 -26.18
C ARG A 966 14.31 -16.91 -25.44
N GLY A 967 13.02 -17.12 -25.19
CA GLY A 967 12.48 -18.25 -24.43
C GLY A 967 12.30 -19.55 -25.22
N THR A 968 12.70 -19.60 -26.50
CA THR A 968 12.50 -20.76 -27.39
C THR A 968 13.77 -21.10 -28.18
N SER A 969 13.68 -22.03 -29.14
CA SER A 969 14.80 -22.38 -30.02
C SER A 969 15.28 -21.16 -30.82
N THR A 970 16.59 -21.09 -31.13
CA THR A 970 17.15 -19.95 -31.86
C THR A 970 16.53 -19.78 -33.26
N HIS A 971 16.02 -20.85 -33.87
CA HIS A 971 15.35 -20.75 -35.18
C HIS A 971 13.94 -20.16 -35.03
N ASP A 972 13.15 -20.65 -34.07
CA ASP A 972 11.78 -20.16 -33.84
C ASP A 972 11.79 -18.73 -33.31
N GLY A 973 12.70 -18.42 -32.38
CA GLY A 973 12.85 -17.08 -31.80
C GLY A 973 13.23 -16.03 -32.85
N VAL A 974 14.18 -16.34 -33.74
CA VAL A 974 14.53 -15.47 -34.88
C VAL A 974 13.34 -15.29 -35.82
N ALA A 975 12.65 -16.37 -36.19
CA ALA A 975 11.52 -16.31 -37.12
C ALA A 975 10.35 -15.49 -36.56
N ILE A 976 10.00 -15.68 -35.28
CA ILE A 976 8.95 -14.92 -34.59
C ILE A 976 9.35 -13.45 -34.45
N ALA A 977 10.58 -13.17 -34.00
CA ALA A 977 11.07 -11.80 -33.86
C ALA A 977 11.07 -11.04 -35.20
N GLN A 978 11.49 -11.70 -36.28
CA GLN A 978 11.47 -11.13 -37.63
C GLN A 978 10.04 -10.86 -38.13
N ALA A 979 9.13 -11.83 -37.98
CA ALA A 979 7.74 -11.69 -38.42
C ALA A 979 6.97 -10.62 -37.64
N VAL A 980 7.18 -10.52 -36.33
CA VAL A 980 6.58 -9.46 -35.49
C VAL A 980 7.11 -8.08 -35.89
N LEU A 981 8.42 -7.93 -36.12
CA LEU A 981 8.99 -6.65 -36.52
C LEU A 981 8.51 -6.20 -37.92
N ASP A 982 8.41 -7.13 -38.89
CA ASP A 982 7.87 -6.83 -40.22
C ASP A 982 6.40 -6.35 -40.15
N TYR A 983 5.57 -7.08 -39.40
CA TYR A 983 4.15 -6.75 -39.20
C TYR A 983 3.96 -5.41 -38.48
N MET A 984 4.79 -5.11 -37.49
CA MET A 984 4.82 -3.81 -36.80
C MET A 984 5.11 -2.66 -37.77
N ILE A 985 6.14 -2.78 -38.61
CA ILE A 985 6.55 -1.71 -39.54
C ILE A 985 5.56 -1.54 -40.69
N ARG A 986 5.07 -2.64 -41.27
CA ARG A 986 4.26 -2.63 -42.49
C ARG A 986 2.75 -2.53 -42.23
N SER A 987 2.23 -3.32 -41.29
CA SER A 987 0.78 -3.43 -41.04
C SER A 987 0.28 -2.44 -39.99
N ILE A 988 0.96 -2.33 -38.84
CA ILE A 988 0.56 -1.40 -37.77
C ILE A 988 1.11 0.02 -38.02
N ARG A 989 2.31 0.15 -38.60
CA ARG A 989 3.01 1.42 -38.88
C ARG A 989 3.23 2.29 -37.62
N SER A 990 3.39 1.66 -36.47
CA SER A 990 3.68 2.30 -35.17
C SER A 990 5.17 2.64 -34.99
N LEU A 991 5.47 3.56 -34.07
CA LEU A 991 6.85 3.86 -33.70
C LEU A 991 7.41 2.72 -32.84
N THR A 992 8.54 2.14 -33.24
CA THR A 992 9.02 0.87 -32.66
C THR A 992 10.50 0.93 -32.25
N LEU A 993 10.81 0.59 -31.00
CA LEU A 993 12.16 0.23 -30.56
C LEU A 993 12.23 -1.28 -30.38
N PHE A 994 13.00 -1.96 -31.22
CA PHE A 994 13.15 -3.41 -31.19
C PHE A 994 14.56 -3.77 -30.75
N ILE A 995 14.72 -4.38 -29.59
CA ILE A 995 16.03 -4.69 -29.00
C ILE A 995 16.29 -6.18 -29.18
N THR A 996 17.42 -6.54 -29.80
CA THR A 996 17.73 -7.95 -30.05
C THR A 996 19.21 -8.29 -30.01
N HIS A 997 19.49 -9.56 -29.72
CA HIS A 997 20.79 -10.22 -29.92
C HIS A 997 20.87 -10.96 -31.25
N TYR A 998 19.76 -11.10 -31.97
CA TYR A 998 19.70 -11.81 -33.24
C TYR A 998 20.28 -10.96 -34.37
N GLN A 999 21.60 -11.05 -34.56
CA GLN A 999 22.35 -10.34 -35.61
C GLN A 999 21.77 -10.58 -37.03
N HIS A 1000 21.07 -11.69 -37.26
CA HIS A 1000 20.38 -11.97 -38.53
C HIS A 1000 19.21 -11.00 -38.83
N LEU A 1001 18.61 -10.34 -37.84
CA LEU A 1001 17.58 -9.32 -38.09
C LEU A 1001 18.18 -8.05 -38.68
N SER A 1002 19.48 -7.80 -38.51
CA SER A 1002 20.15 -6.58 -39.00
C SER A 1002 20.16 -6.45 -40.52
N SER A 1003 20.17 -7.57 -41.27
CA SER A 1003 20.03 -7.56 -42.72
C SER A 1003 18.61 -7.25 -43.20
N MET A 1004 17.59 -7.29 -42.32
CA MET A 1004 16.21 -6.96 -42.71
C MET A 1004 16.03 -5.47 -43.05
N VAL A 1005 16.95 -4.59 -42.66
CA VAL A 1005 16.99 -3.18 -43.11
C VAL A 1005 16.97 -3.07 -44.64
N HIS A 1006 17.62 -4.00 -45.35
CA HIS A 1006 17.63 -3.99 -46.82
C HIS A 1006 16.25 -4.28 -47.44
N SER A 1007 15.31 -4.85 -46.68
CA SER A 1007 13.91 -5.08 -47.08
C SER A 1007 12.99 -3.87 -46.86
N PHE A 1008 13.54 -2.71 -46.47
CA PHE A 1008 12.84 -1.44 -46.23
C PHE A 1008 13.54 -0.28 -46.97
N PRO A 1009 13.32 -0.14 -48.30
CA PRO A 1009 14.08 0.81 -49.13
C PRO A 1009 13.90 2.28 -48.72
N ASP A 1010 12.73 2.65 -48.18
CA ASP A 1010 12.43 4.02 -47.72
C ASP A 1010 13.04 4.36 -46.34
N HIS A 1011 14.03 3.59 -45.88
CA HIS A 1011 14.70 3.73 -44.57
C HIS A 1011 13.74 3.70 -43.36
N GLU A 1012 12.66 2.94 -43.49
CA GLU A 1012 11.61 2.77 -42.47
C GLU A 1012 12.12 2.05 -41.20
N LEU A 1013 13.17 1.24 -41.36
CA LEU A 1013 13.91 0.53 -40.31
C LEU A 1013 15.40 0.93 -40.37
N ARG A 1014 16.02 1.27 -39.23
CA ARG A 1014 17.47 1.55 -39.14
C ARG A 1014 18.14 0.72 -38.03
N ASN A 1015 19.37 0.29 -38.28
CA ASN A 1015 20.20 -0.41 -37.30
C ASN A 1015 20.94 0.59 -36.40
N VAL A 1016 20.88 0.39 -35.09
CA VAL A 1016 21.67 1.16 -34.11
C VAL A 1016 22.33 0.24 -33.08
N HIS A 1017 23.41 0.70 -32.46
CA HIS A 1017 24.12 -0.02 -31.39
C HIS A 1017 24.64 0.92 -30.31
N MET A 1018 24.86 0.39 -29.11
CA MET A 1018 25.61 1.09 -28.07
C MET A 1018 27.10 1.02 -28.37
N ARG A 1019 27.75 2.18 -28.47
CA ARG A 1019 29.18 2.31 -28.76
C ARG A 1019 30.02 1.88 -27.56
N PHE A 1020 31.05 1.10 -27.86
CA PHE A 1020 32.14 0.76 -26.97
C PHE A 1020 33.47 1.00 -27.70
N THR A 1021 34.56 1.11 -26.94
CA THR A 1021 35.92 1.20 -27.46
C THR A 1021 36.77 0.10 -26.85
N GLU A 1022 37.43 -0.67 -27.69
CA GLU A 1022 38.48 -1.60 -27.30
C GLU A 1022 39.81 -0.83 -27.21
N SER A 1023 40.63 -1.14 -26.22
CA SER A 1023 41.86 -0.39 -25.89
C SER A 1023 42.95 -1.29 -25.34
N GLY A 1024 44.19 -0.85 -25.51
CA GLY A 1024 45.40 -1.63 -25.22
C GLY A 1024 46.04 -2.25 -26.48
N PRO A 1025 47.30 -2.68 -26.40
CA PRO A 1025 48.07 -3.21 -27.55
C PRO A 1025 47.63 -4.61 -28.01
N THR A 1026 46.61 -5.19 -27.39
CA THR A 1026 46.14 -6.58 -27.55
C THR A 1026 44.63 -6.70 -27.77
N GLU A 1027 43.90 -5.58 -27.95
CA GLU A 1027 42.43 -5.54 -28.08
C GLU A 1027 41.66 -6.05 -26.82
N GLU A 1028 42.30 -6.04 -25.64
CA GLU A 1028 41.80 -6.78 -24.48
C GLU A 1028 40.87 -6.03 -23.51
N GLU A 1029 40.95 -4.70 -23.40
CA GLU A 1029 40.11 -3.90 -22.48
C GLU A 1029 38.95 -3.21 -23.21
N ILE A 1030 37.70 -3.51 -22.83
CA ILE A 1030 36.51 -2.78 -23.29
C ILE A 1030 36.19 -1.63 -22.32
N THR A 1031 36.05 -0.42 -22.87
CA THR A 1031 35.38 0.71 -22.22
C THR A 1031 34.02 0.96 -22.89
N PHE A 1032 32.94 0.98 -22.10
CA PHE A 1032 31.61 1.38 -22.58
C PHE A 1032 31.51 2.90 -22.65
N LEU A 1033 31.09 3.45 -23.80
CA LEU A 1033 30.91 4.89 -23.97
C LEU A 1033 29.47 5.36 -23.74
N TYR A 1034 28.51 4.43 -23.65
CA TYR A 1034 27.08 4.71 -23.41
C TYR A 1034 26.42 5.64 -24.45
N GLU A 1035 27.06 5.79 -25.62
CA GLU A 1035 26.62 6.59 -26.76
C GLU A 1035 25.96 5.68 -27.82
N VAL A 1036 24.79 6.05 -28.34
CA VAL A 1036 24.13 5.36 -29.45
C VAL A 1036 24.70 5.83 -30.78
N ARG A 1037 25.04 4.89 -31.66
CA ARG A 1037 25.43 5.16 -33.05
C ARG A 1037 24.73 4.22 -34.03
N GLU A 1038 24.57 4.70 -35.26
CA GLU A 1038 24.03 3.93 -36.38
C GLU A 1038 25.01 2.82 -36.81
N GLY A 1039 24.46 1.72 -37.31
CA GLY A 1039 25.21 0.50 -37.65
C GLY A 1039 24.98 -0.63 -36.64
N VAL A 1040 25.63 -1.76 -36.88
CA VAL A 1040 25.44 -3.04 -36.16
C VAL A 1040 26.62 -3.28 -35.20
N ALA A 1041 26.36 -3.85 -34.03
CA ALA A 1041 27.41 -4.18 -33.06
C ALA A 1041 28.38 -5.28 -33.58
N HIS A 1042 29.70 -5.06 -33.42
CA HIS A 1042 30.72 -6.03 -33.85
C HIS A 1042 30.74 -7.32 -33.00
N ARG A 1043 31.21 -8.43 -33.61
CA ARG A 1043 30.99 -9.83 -33.18
C ARG A 1043 31.63 -10.23 -31.83
N SER A 1044 32.60 -9.47 -31.31
CA SER A 1044 33.49 -9.89 -30.21
C SER A 1044 32.89 -9.87 -28.79
N TYR A 1045 31.77 -9.17 -28.58
CA TYR A 1045 31.38 -8.67 -27.25
C TYR A 1045 31.29 -9.72 -26.13
N GLY A 1046 30.57 -10.83 -26.35
CA GLY A 1046 30.30 -11.81 -25.28
C GLY A 1046 31.55 -12.45 -24.68
N LEU A 1047 32.58 -12.68 -25.51
CA LEU A 1047 33.87 -13.23 -25.10
C LEU A 1047 34.69 -12.22 -24.30
N ASN A 1048 34.60 -10.94 -24.66
CA ASN A 1048 35.26 -9.86 -23.93
C ASN A 1048 34.58 -9.61 -22.55
N VAL A 1049 33.26 -9.81 -22.42
CA VAL A 1049 32.60 -9.86 -21.09
C VAL A 1049 33.05 -11.05 -20.27
N ALA A 1050 33.20 -12.23 -20.87
CA ALA A 1050 33.72 -13.41 -20.18
C ALA A 1050 35.15 -13.15 -19.62
N ARG A 1051 35.97 -12.37 -20.33
CA ARG A 1051 37.29 -11.90 -19.84
C ARG A 1051 37.14 -10.97 -18.64
N LEU A 1052 36.24 -9.98 -18.69
CA LEU A 1052 35.94 -9.08 -17.55
C LEU A 1052 35.40 -9.82 -16.32
N ALA A 1053 34.64 -10.90 -16.52
CA ALA A 1053 34.17 -11.80 -15.48
C ALA A 1053 35.25 -12.78 -14.97
N ASN A 1054 36.50 -12.64 -15.42
CA ASN A 1054 37.66 -13.47 -15.04
C ASN A 1054 37.52 -14.97 -15.36
N LEU A 1055 36.81 -15.33 -16.46
CA LEU A 1055 36.84 -16.71 -16.94
C LEU A 1055 38.24 -17.09 -17.46
N PRO A 1056 38.66 -18.38 -17.38
CA PRO A 1056 39.98 -18.82 -17.82
C PRO A 1056 40.23 -18.50 -19.31
N ALA A 1057 41.39 -17.91 -19.62
CA ALA A 1057 41.74 -17.51 -20.99
C ALA A 1057 41.71 -18.68 -21.99
N THR A 1058 42.07 -19.90 -21.55
CA THR A 1058 41.98 -21.13 -22.35
C THR A 1058 40.53 -21.50 -22.73
N LEU A 1059 39.57 -21.23 -21.85
CA LEU A 1059 38.15 -21.44 -22.11
C LEU A 1059 37.61 -20.36 -23.06
N ILE A 1060 38.05 -19.11 -22.90
CA ILE A 1060 37.66 -17.99 -23.79
C ILE A 1060 38.16 -18.23 -25.21
N GLU A 1061 39.41 -18.68 -25.40
CA GLU A 1061 39.95 -18.97 -26.74
C GLU A 1061 39.27 -20.21 -27.37
N LEU A 1062 38.94 -21.24 -26.58
CA LEU A 1062 38.14 -22.37 -27.06
C LEU A 1062 36.72 -21.92 -27.47
N ALA A 1063 36.08 -21.02 -26.71
CA ALA A 1063 34.77 -20.47 -27.04
C ALA A 1063 34.81 -19.59 -28.31
N LYS A 1064 35.90 -18.85 -28.53
CA LYS A 1064 36.17 -18.09 -29.76
C LYS A 1064 36.30 -19.00 -30.98
N GLN A 1065 37.07 -20.09 -30.86
CA GLN A 1065 37.17 -21.12 -31.91
C GLN A 1065 35.81 -21.74 -32.23
N LYS A 1066 35.04 -22.14 -31.20
CA LYS A 1066 33.71 -22.75 -31.37
C LYS A 1066 32.67 -21.79 -31.95
N SER A 1067 32.76 -20.49 -31.63
CA SER A 1067 31.93 -19.45 -32.24
C SER A 1067 32.23 -19.29 -33.74
N ALA A 1068 33.52 -19.27 -34.12
CA ALA A 1068 33.94 -19.19 -35.52
C ALA A 1068 33.58 -20.46 -36.32
N GLU A 1069 33.75 -21.65 -35.74
CA GLU A 1069 33.29 -22.93 -36.33
C GLU A 1069 31.79 -22.91 -36.63
N LEU A 1070 30.98 -22.44 -35.67
CA LEU A 1070 29.53 -22.39 -35.80
C LEU A 1070 29.09 -21.37 -36.88
N GLU A 1071 29.70 -20.18 -36.90
CA GLU A 1071 29.45 -19.16 -37.93
C GLU A 1071 29.81 -19.67 -39.32
N GLN A 1072 31.00 -20.28 -39.50
CA GLN A 1072 31.39 -20.89 -40.77
C GLN A 1072 30.45 -22.04 -41.19
N LYS A 1073 29.97 -22.86 -40.24
CA LYS A 1073 29.04 -23.96 -40.52
C LYS A 1073 27.66 -23.45 -40.95
N ILE A 1074 27.21 -22.31 -40.42
CA ILE A 1074 25.97 -21.63 -40.83
C ILE A 1074 26.15 -20.98 -42.21
N HIS A 1075 27.23 -20.22 -42.43
CA HIS A 1075 27.51 -19.56 -43.70
C HIS A 1075 27.70 -20.57 -44.86
N ARG A 1076 28.45 -21.66 -44.65
CA ARG A 1076 28.57 -22.75 -45.64
C ARG A 1076 27.22 -23.40 -45.97
N ARG A 1077 26.34 -23.57 -44.98
CA ARG A 1077 24.97 -24.09 -45.21
C ARG A 1077 24.12 -23.11 -46.05
N ARG A 1078 24.21 -21.80 -45.80
CA ARG A 1078 23.56 -20.77 -46.66
C ARG A 1078 24.09 -20.82 -48.08
N LEU A 1079 25.41 -20.83 -48.26
CA LEU A 1079 26.03 -20.81 -49.58
C LEU A 1079 25.74 -22.09 -50.39
N ALA A 1080 25.72 -23.26 -49.74
CA ALA A 1080 25.25 -24.50 -50.37
C ALA A 1080 23.75 -24.45 -50.74
N GLY A 1081 22.92 -23.79 -49.91
CA GLY A 1081 21.53 -23.49 -50.22
C GLY A 1081 21.39 -22.60 -51.46
N LEU A 1082 22.13 -21.49 -51.53
CA LEU A 1082 22.14 -20.56 -52.66
C LEU A 1082 22.54 -21.28 -53.96
N VAL A 1083 23.63 -22.04 -53.94
CA VAL A 1083 24.10 -22.82 -55.12
C VAL A 1083 23.04 -23.81 -55.59
N ARG A 1084 22.28 -24.42 -54.67
CA ARG A 1084 21.15 -25.28 -55.02
C ARG A 1084 20.02 -24.48 -55.66
N THR A 1085 19.61 -23.34 -55.10
CA THR A 1085 18.56 -22.47 -55.69
C THR A 1085 18.96 -21.93 -57.06
N VAL A 1086 20.24 -21.59 -57.27
CA VAL A 1086 20.80 -21.25 -58.60
C VAL A 1086 20.66 -22.42 -59.57
N GLY A 1087 21.02 -23.64 -59.13
CA GLY A 1087 20.86 -24.86 -59.93
C GLY A 1087 19.41 -25.15 -60.31
N ASP A 1088 18.49 -25.01 -59.35
CA ASP A 1088 17.05 -25.24 -59.57
C ASP A 1088 16.45 -24.24 -60.58
N ILE A 1089 16.84 -22.95 -60.52
CA ILE A 1089 16.41 -21.94 -61.51
C ILE A 1089 17.04 -22.16 -62.90
N LEU A 1090 18.31 -22.61 -62.96
CA LEU A 1090 18.97 -22.93 -64.23
C LEU A 1090 18.41 -24.21 -64.90
N ALA A 1091 17.76 -25.08 -64.13
CA ALA A 1091 17.21 -26.35 -64.63
C ALA A 1091 15.80 -26.24 -65.24
N ASP A 1092 14.94 -25.33 -64.76
CA ASP A 1092 13.52 -25.24 -65.16
C ASP A 1092 13.09 -23.79 -65.44
N SER A 1093 13.75 -23.17 -66.43
CA SER A 1093 13.61 -21.73 -66.78
C SER A 1093 12.20 -21.29 -67.20
N ALA A 1094 11.26 -22.23 -67.36
CA ALA A 1094 9.85 -21.95 -67.64
C ALA A 1094 9.01 -21.62 -66.38
N LYS A 1095 9.56 -21.75 -65.17
CA LYS A 1095 8.90 -21.40 -63.89
C LYS A 1095 9.67 -20.38 -63.05
N ALA A 1096 10.39 -19.47 -63.69
CA ALA A 1096 11.09 -18.38 -63.01
C ALA A 1096 10.10 -17.29 -62.53
N ASP A 1097 9.34 -17.58 -61.46
CA ASP A 1097 8.57 -16.57 -60.72
C ASP A 1097 9.51 -15.46 -60.21
N GLU A 1098 9.05 -14.20 -60.24
CA GLU A 1098 9.78 -13.06 -59.67
C GLU A 1098 10.19 -13.34 -58.21
N SER A 1099 9.31 -13.99 -57.43
CA SER A 1099 9.59 -14.36 -56.03
C SER A 1099 10.76 -15.34 -55.83
N LEU A 1100 11.13 -16.15 -56.84
CA LEU A 1100 12.32 -17.00 -56.80
C LEU A 1100 13.59 -16.19 -57.10
N ILE A 1101 13.50 -15.21 -57.99
CA ILE A 1101 14.60 -14.30 -58.33
C ILE A 1101 14.86 -13.34 -57.15
N GLU A 1102 13.83 -12.75 -56.56
CA GLU A 1102 13.92 -11.93 -55.33
C GLU A 1102 14.51 -12.72 -54.15
N ARG A 1103 14.10 -13.99 -53.97
CA ARG A 1103 14.69 -14.89 -52.95
C ARG A 1103 16.18 -15.13 -53.20
N LEU A 1104 16.60 -15.25 -54.46
CA LEU A 1104 18.00 -15.49 -54.79
C LEU A 1104 18.84 -14.22 -54.61
N ILE A 1105 18.33 -13.06 -55.02
CA ILE A 1105 18.94 -11.74 -54.78
C ILE A 1105 19.09 -11.50 -53.27
N SER A 1106 18.01 -11.57 -52.50
CA SER A 1106 18.05 -11.36 -51.05
C SER A 1106 18.87 -12.41 -50.29
N SER A 1107 19.00 -13.64 -50.81
CA SER A 1107 19.92 -14.65 -50.26
C SER A 1107 21.39 -14.40 -50.61
N ALA A 1108 21.67 -13.71 -51.72
CA ALA A 1108 23.02 -13.27 -52.10
C ALA A 1108 23.44 -12.00 -51.35
N GLU A 1109 22.51 -11.10 -51.04
CA GLU A 1109 22.73 -9.93 -50.18
C GLU A 1109 22.88 -10.27 -48.68
N GLN A 1110 22.54 -11.51 -48.28
CA GLN A 1110 22.66 -12.03 -46.91
C GLN A 1110 23.91 -12.92 -46.67
N LEU A 1111 24.88 -12.93 -47.60
CA LEU A 1111 26.12 -13.71 -47.55
C LEU A 1111 27.36 -12.86 -47.26
#